data_AF-A0A9E3N6G5-F1
#
_entry.id   AF-A0A9E3N6G5-F1
#
_cell.length_a   1.000
_cell.length_b   1.000
_cell.length_c   1.000
_cell.angle_alpha   90.00
_cell.angle_beta   90.00
_cell.angle_gamma   90.00
#
_symmetry.space_group_name_H-M   'P 1'
#
loop_
_entity.id
_entity.type
_entity.pdbx_description
1 polymer ?
#
loop_
_entity_poly.entity_id
_entity_poly.type
_entity_poly.pdbx_seq_one_letter_code
_entity_poly.pdbx_strand_id
1 'polypeptide(L)'
;MQSNGGLTDARAFHGKDSILSGPAGGIVGMVRASQLAGFERVIGFDMGGTSTDVSHFSGEFERVFETQVAGVRMRAPMMSIHTVAAGGGSILHFDGSRYRVGPDSAGANPGPASYRRGGPLAVTDCNVMLGKIQPAHFPKLFGEDGRQALDVDAVRAQFAAMAARIGDATGTTPAPEAVAEGFIQIAVGNMANAIKQISVQRGHDVTDYALTSFGGAGGQHACLVADALGIKTVFIHSLAGVLSAYGMGLADQTAMREAAVEARLADIAQDALERELDTLGEGVRQELLAQGVAAERIRLIRRVHLRYEGTDSAIIVLFDQPERMQQQFEAAYKKRFSFLMPGKALVVEALSVEAIGASNAPKETVPEQMARAGGLAPRERVRMFGAGTWHDTALYARGDLRIGDIIKGPAIIAEENATTVIEAGWQAQVTPHNHLVLTRVEALPQRRAIGTTADPVMLEIFNNLFMSIAEQMGLRLQNTAYSVNIKERLDFSCAIFDADGNLIANAPHMPVHLGSMGESIKTVMLANAGAMRPGDVFMLNDPYHGGTHLPDVTVISPVFDEAGERILFYVGSRGHHADIGGTTPGSMPPDSTRIDEEGVLIDNFKLVDGSDGRLRDEEARALLTGARHPTRNPDQNMADLRAQVAANQKGVDELRKMVAHFGLGVVQAYMGHVQDNAEEAVRRVISALHDGVFALDIDNGARIEVAIRVDRARRSAQIDFTGTSAQLPNNFNAPSAVCMAAVLYVFRTLVDDDIPLNAGCLKPLEVIIPPGSMLNPHYPASVVSGNVETSTCITNALYGALGVMAA
;
A
#
# COMPACT_ATOMS: atom_id res chain seq x y z
N MET A 1 -5.40 12.19 -26.18
CA MET A 1 -4.84 11.06 -25.42
C MET A 1 -5.92 10.53 -24.51
N GLN A 2 -6.15 9.23 -24.51
CA GLN A 2 -7.12 8.55 -23.66
C GLN A 2 -6.43 7.92 -22.43
N SER A 3 -7.19 7.67 -21.37
CA SER A 3 -6.72 7.03 -20.14
C SER A 3 -6.14 5.63 -20.36
N ASN A 4 -6.54 4.93 -21.43
CA ASN A 4 -6.04 3.60 -21.81
C ASN A 4 -4.69 3.62 -22.54
N GLY A 5 -4.08 4.79 -22.73
CA GLY A 5 -2.81 5.00 -23.43
C GLY A 5 -2.94 5.17 -24.96
N GLY A 6 -4.15 5.13 -25.50
CA GLY A 6 -4.41 5.29 -26.93
C GLY A 6 -4.80 6.72 -27.35
N LEU A 7 -4.63 7.03 -28.62
CA LEU A 7 -5.18 8.24 -29.25
C LEU A 7 -6.57 7.96 -29.85
N THR A 8 -7.39 9.01 -29.88
CA THR A 8 -8.68 9.05 -30.59
C THR A 8 -8.86 10.45 -31.18
N ASP A 9 -9.68 10.56 -32.23
CA ASP A 9 -10.08 11.85 -32.80
C ASP A 9 -10.77 12.73 -31.74
N ALA A 10 -10.55 14.05 -31.82
CA ALA A 10 -11.10 15.00 -30.84
C ALA A 10 -12.64 14.97 -30.77
N ARG A 11 -13.33 14.58 -31.84
CA ARG A 11 -14.80 14.47 -31.88
C ARG A 11 -15.32 13.17 -31.26
N ALA A 12 -14.46 12.17 -31.12
CA ALA A 12 -14.75 10.89 -30.47
C ALA A 12 -14.25 10.83 -29.02
N PHE A 13 -13.70 11.94 -28.50
CA PHE A 13 -13.12 12.01 -27.17
C PHE A 13 -14.18 12.36 -26.11
N HIS A 14 -14.34 11.50 -25.10
CA HIS A 14 -15.25 11.75 -23.98
C HIS A 14 -14.49 12.12 -22.70
N GLY A 15 -15.12 12.92 -21.83
CA GLY A 15 -14.49 13.40 -20.60
C GLY A 15 -13.99 12.28 -19.67
N LYS A 16 -14.72 11.16 -19.60
CA LYS A 16 -14.31 9.95 -18.84
C LYS A 16 -12.96 9.37 -19.30
N ASP A 17 -12.61 9.57 -20.57
CA ASP A 17 -11.37 9.05 -21.18
C ASP A 17 -10.20 10.03 -21.01
N SER A 18 -10.41 11.19 -20.38
CA SER A 18 -9.35 12.20 -20.15
C SER A 18 -8.63 12.05 -18.82
N ILE A 19 -9.20 11.28 -17.89
CA ILE A 19 -8.72 11.15 -16.52
C ILE A 19 -7.39 10.39 -16.53
N LEU A 20 -6.34 10.97 -15.95
CA LEU A 20 -4.96 10.44 -15.99
C LEU A 20 -4.40 10.24 -17.42
N SER A 21 -4.94 10.94 -18.42
CA SER A 21 -4.43 10.88 -19.80
C SER A 21 -2.99 11.39 -19.95
N GLY A 22 -2.58 12.36 -19.12
CA GLY A 22 -1.20 12.84 -19.03
C GLY A 22 -0.22 11.73 -18.65
N PRO A 23 -0.37 11.14 -17.44
CA PRO A 23 0.42 9.98 -17.00
C PRO A 23 0.34 8.79 -17.95
N ALA A 24 -0.81 8.51 -18.56
CA ALA A 24 -0.93 7.46 -19.58
C ALA A 24 0.00 7.70 -20.79
N GLY A 25 0.10 8.94 -21.26
CA GLY A 25 1.10 9.35 -22.25
C GLY A 25 2.53 9.17 -21.75
N GLY A 26 2.79 9.47 -20.48
CA GLY A 26 4.06 9.21 -19.79
C GLY A 26 4.47 7.74 -19.86
N ILE A 27 3.56 6.82 -19.56
CA ILE A 27 3.80 5.38 -19.62
C ILE A 27 4.12 4.94 -21.05
N VAL A 28 3.38 5.43 -22.06
CA VAL A 28 3.70 5.12 -23.46
C VAL A 28 5.11 5.59 -23.80
N GLY A 29 5.46 6.83 -23.45
CA GLY A 29 6.79 7.39 -23.71
C GLY A 29 7.89 6.59 -23.01
N MET A 30 7.68 6.27 -21.74
CA MET A 30 8.56 5.43 -20.93
C MET A 30 8.81 4.07 -21.58
N VAL A 31 7.76 3.33 -21.95
CA VAL A 31 7.89 1.99 -22.52
C VAL A 31 8.63 2.06 -23.85
N ARG A 32 8.22 2.94 -24.76
CA ARG A 32 8.84 3.04 -26.09
C ARG A 32 10.31 3.46 -26.01
N ALA A 33 10.64 4.43 -25.18
CA ALA A 33 12.02 4.87 -24.95
C ALA A 33 12.87 3.77 -24.30
N SER A 34 12.31 3.03 -23.35
CA SER A 34 13.02 1.95 -22.65
C SER A 34 13.32 0.78 -23.60
N GLN A 35 12.35 0.39 -24.44
CA GLN A 35 12.54 -0.65 -25.46
C GLN A 35 13.61 -0.27 -26.48
N LEU A 36 13.64 1.00 -26.93
CA LEU A 36 14.72 1.51 -27.79
C LEU A 36 16.10 1.44 -27.12
N ALA A 37 16.15 1.57 -25.79
CA ALA A 37 17.37 1.41 -24.99
C ALA A 37 17.69 -0.05 -24.61
N GLY A 38 16.87 -1.02 -25.02
CA GLY A 38 17.07 -2.45 -24.77
C GLY A 38 16.51 -2.96 -23.44
N PHE A 39 15.64 -2.21 -22.77
CA PHE A 39 14.99 -2.60 -21.52
C PHE A 39 13.53 -3.04 -21.78
N GLU A 40 13.25 -4.33 -21.62
CA GLU A 40 11.91 -4.92 -21.81
C GLU A 40 11.08 -5.01 -20.52
N ARG A 41 11.74 -4.84 -19.36
CA ARG A 41 11.15 -4.89 -18.02
C ARG A 41 11.50 -3.61 -17.27
N VAL A 42 10.51 -2.76 -17.05
CA VAL A 42 10.74 -1.43 -16.45
C VAL A 42 9.72 -1.08 -15.38
N ILE A 43 10.18 -0.29 -14.42
CA ILE A 43 9.35 0.41 -13.45
C ILE A 43 9.36 1.90 -13.83
N GLY A 44 8.18 2.47 -14.01
CA GLY A 44 8.02 3.89 -14.24
C GLY A 44 8.05 4.69 -12.96
N PHE A 45 8.77 5.81 -13.01
CA PHE A 45 8.90 6.77 -11.94
C PHE A 45 8.80 8.19 -12.51
N ASP A 46 7.58 8.72 -12.59
CA ASP A 46 7.28 10.10 -12.99
C ASP A 46 7.15 10.96 -11.74
N MET A 47 8.10 11.85 -11.47
CA MET A 47 7.99 12.76 -10.34
C MET A 47 7.87 14.20 -10.80
N GLY A 48 6.71 14.79 -10.49
CA GLY A 48 6.37 16.18 -10.75
C GLY A 48 6.47 17.06 -9.50
N GLY A 49 5.83 18.24 -9.59
CA GLY A 49 5.75 19.19 -8.49
C GLY A 49 4.71 18.83 -7.42
N THR A 50 3.75 17.95 -7.69
CA THR A 50 2.66 17.66 -6.75
C THR A 50 2.63 16.21 -6.30
N SER A 51 2.92 15.29 -7.23
CA SER A 51 2.80 13.85 -7.03
C SER A 51 3.91 13.11 -7.75
N THR A 52 4.01 11.82 -7.44
CA THR A 52 4.74 10.83 -8.22
C THR A 52 3.76 9.82 -8.79
N ASP A 53 3.84 9.55 -10.09
CA ASP A 53 3.10 8.47 -10.75
C ASP A 53 4.05 7.29 -11.00
N VAL A 54 3.65 6.11 -10.53
CA VAL A 54 4.41 4.86 -10.69
C VAL A 54 3.65 3.85 -11.54
N SER A 55 4.38 3.10 -12.36
CA SER A 55 3.81 2.08 -13.25
C SER A 55 4.76 0.90 -13.44
N HIS A 56 4.22 -0.23 -13.87
CA HIS A 56 4.99 -1.44 -14.16
C HIS A 56 4.75 -1.86 -15.61
N PHE A 57 5.82 -2.28 -16.29
CA PHE A 57 5.76 -2.85 -17.62
C PHE A 57 6.69 -4.07 -17.73
N SER A 58 6.14 -5.16 -18.26
CA SER A 58 6.88 -6.39 -18.54
C SER A 58 6.30 -7.08 -19.77
N GLY A 59 6.56 -6.50 -20.95
CA GLY A 59 6.14 -7.02 -22.26
C GLY A 59 4.76 -6.56 -22.73
N GLU A 60 3.86 -6.18 -21.82
CA GLU A 60 2.54 -5.63 -22.16
C GLU A 60 2.13 -4.46 -21.24
N PHE A 61 1.25 -3.60 -21.74
CA PHE A 61 0.68 -2.50 -20.97
C PHE A 61 -0.37 -3.03 -20.00
N GLU A 62 -0.17 -2.77 -18.71
CA GLU A 62 -1.14 -3.12 -17.68
C GLU A 62 -2.30 -2.13 -17.66
N ARG A 63 -3.53 -2.65 -17.55
CA ARG A 63 -4.75 -1.86 -17.55
C ARG A 63 -5.67 -2.27 -16.40
N VAL A 64 -6.38 -1.28 -15.87
CA VAL A 64 -7.46 -1.45 -14.89
C VAL A 64 -8.77 -1.00 -15.53
N PHE A 65 -9.85 -1.74 -15.29
CA PHE A 65 -11.18 -1.45 -15.82
C PHE A 65 -12.08 -0.76 -14.80
N GLU A 66 -11.67 -0.84 -13.54
CA GLU A 66 -12.33 -0.24 -12.42
C GLU A 66 -11.28 0.45 -11.56
N THR A 67 -11.54 1.70 -11.18
CA THR A 67 -10.64 2.47 -10.32
C THR A 67 -11.45 3.47 -9.51
N GLN A 68 -10.85 3.94 -8.42
CA GLN A 68 -11.37 5.05 -7.64
C GLN A 68 -10.46 6.26 -7.86
N VAL A 69 -11.00 7.33 -8.44
CA VAL A 69 -10.27 8.60 -8.63
C VAL A 69 -10.98 9.68 -7.83
N ALA A 70 -10.25 10.35 -6.94
CA ALA A 70 -10.79 11.38 -6.04
C ALA A 70 -12.06 10.93 -5.29
N GLY A 71 -12.08 9.67 -4.82
CA GLY A 71 -13.20 9.10 -4.09
C GLY A 71 -14.33 8.53 -4.97
N VAL A 72 -14.33 8.79 -6.29
CA VAL A 72 -15.39 8.33 -7.20
C VAL A 72 -14.98 7.04 -7.91
N ARG A 73 -15.81 6.00 -7.81
CA ARG A 73 -15.63 4.72 -8.51
C ARG A 73 -16.02 4.87 -9.98
N MET A 74 -15.12 4.50 -10.87
CA MET A 74 -15.28 4.63 -12.32
C MET A 74 -15.03 3.30 -13.01
N ARG A 75 -15.85 2.99 -14.02
CA ARG A 75 -15.68 1.80 -14.87
C ARG A 75 -15.34 2.21 -16.30
N ALA A 76 -14.04 2.33 -16.59
CA ALA A 76 -13.51 2.60 -17.91
C ALA A 76 -12.08 2.02 -18.01
N PRO A 77 -11.64 1.56 -19.19
CA PRO A 77 -10.29 1.05 -19.37
C PRO A 77 -9.26 2.15 -19.19
N MET A 78 -8.33 1.96 -18.26
CA MET A 78 -7.27 2.90 -17.94
C MET A 78 -5.94 2.17 -17.77
N MET A 79 -4.84 2.85 -18.04
CA MET A 79 -3.52 2.36 -17.69
C MET A 79 -3.41 2.17 -16.18
N SER A 80 -2.78 1.09 -15.72
CA SER A 80 -2.54 0.85 -14.30
C SER A 80 -1.48 1.84 -13.79
N ILE A 81 -1.94 3.00 -13.33
CA ILE A 81 -1.12 4.04 -12.71
C ILE A 81 -1.42 4.06 -11.22
N HIS A 82 -0.37 4.10 -10.41
CA HIS A 82 -0.51 4.36 -8.99
C HIS A 82 0.13 5.71 -8.67
N THR A 83 -0.67 6.64 -8.17
CA THR A 83 -0.24 8.00 -7.86
C THR A 83 -0.02 8.14 -6.36
N VAL A 84 1.13 8.69 -5.96
CA VAL A 84 1.45 8.96 -4.57
C VAL A 84 1.67 10.45 -4.35
N ALA A 85 1.21 10.94 -3.20
CA ALA A 85 1.31 12.33 -2.76
C ALA A 85 2.74 12.72 -2.30
N ALA A 86 3.73 12.32 -3.09
CA ALA A 86 5.14 12.63 -2.91
C ALA A 86 5.67 13.27 -4.20
N GLY A 87 5.68 14.60 -4.28
CA GLY A 87 6.27 15.37 -5.37
C GLY A 87 7.21 16.44 -4.84
N GLY A 88 7.78 17.27 -5.73
CA GLY A 88 8.67 18.36 -5.32
C GLY A 88 8.02 19.38 -4.36
N GLY A 89 6.71 19.58 -4.47
CA GLY A 89 5.93 20.49 -3.65
C GLY A 89 5.32 19.85 -2.40
N SER A 90 5.53 18.56 -2.14
CA SER A 90 5.03 17.93 -0.91
C SER A 90 5.60 18.64 0.31
N ILE A 91 4.71 19.07 1.21
CA ILE A 91 5.03 19.96 2.33
C ILE A 91 5.74 19.18 3.44
N LEU A 92 6.71 19.82 4.10
CA LEU A 92 7.48 19.22 5.20
C LEU A 92 6.87 19.58 6.55
N HIS A 93 6.54 18.55 7.34
CA HIS A 93 5.91 18.70 8.65
C HIS A 93 6.77 18.13 9.79
N PHE A 94 6.70 18.77 10.94
CA PHE A 94 7.23 18.27 12.22
C PHE A 94 6.22 18.54 13.33
N ASP A 95 5.78 17.49 14.01
CA ASP A 95 4.70 17.50 15.00
C ASP A 95 5.19 17.44 16.46
N GLY A 96 6.50 17.58 16.67
CA GLY A 96 7.16 17.49 17.96
C GLY A 96 7.84 16.16 18.22
N SER A 97 7.46 15.07 17.52
CA SER A 97 8.11 13.76 17.68
C SER A 97 8.65 13.19 16.36
N ARG A 98 7.97 13.39 15.24
CA ARG A 98 8.34 12.77 13.95
C ARG A 98 8.31 13.74 12.77
N TYR A 99 9.04 13.38 11.72
CA TYR A 99 9.06 14.11 10.45
C TYR A 99 8.00 13.51 9.51
N ARG A 100 7.33 14.35 8.72
CA ARG A 100 6.37 13.91 7.70
C ARG A 100 6.53 14.71 6.40
N VAL A 101 6.20 14.06 5.28
CA VAL A 101 6.24 14.67 3.94
C VAL A 101 4.89 14.45 3.25
N GLY A 102 4.20 15.55 2.93
CA GLY A 102 2.84 15.52 2.38
C GLY A 102 1.79 15.02 3.39
N PRO A 103 0.59 14.61 2.92
CA PRO A 103 0.18 14.48 1.52
C PRO A 103 -0.17 15.81 0.83
N ASP A 104 -0.28 16.87 1.60
CA ASP A 104 -0.48 18.23 1.10
C ASP A 104 0.71 18.71 0.26
N SER A 105 0.39 19.54 -0.73
CA SER A 105 1.38 20.10 -1.66
C SER A 105 1.25 21.61 -1.74
N ALA A 106 2.40 22.27 -1.75
CA ALA A 106 2.49 23.70 -1.99
C ALA A 106 2.15 24.07 -3.46
N GLY A 107 2.09 23.07 -4.36
CA GLY A 107 1.81 23.25 -5.78
C GLY A 107 2.84 24.16 -6.45
N ALA A 108 2.38 25.00 -7.39
CA ALA A 108 3.20 26.04 -8.02
C ALA A 108 2.89 27.46 -7.48
N ASN A 109 1.80 27.61 -6.72
CA ASN A 109 1.40 28.86 -6.10
C ASN A 109 0.66 28.57 -4.77
N PRO A 110 1.20 28.97 -3.60
CA PRO A 110 2.43 29.74 -3.44
C PRO A 110 3.70 28.97 -3.87
N GLY A 111 3.64 27.64 -3.95
CA GLY A 111 4.78 26.79 -4.27
C GLY A 111 5.76 26.62 -3.09
N PRO A 112 6.86 25.89 -3.27
CA PRO A 112 7.93 25.77 -2.28
C PRO A 112 8.46 27.13 -1.79
N ALA A 113 9.05 27.16 -0.60
CA ALA A 113 9.60 28.37 0.01
C ALA A 113 10.58 29.10 -0.92
N SER A 114 11.38 28.36 -1.68
CA SER A 114 12.32 28.88 -2.68
C SER A 114 11.67 29.63 -3.84
N TYR A 115 10.35 29.53 -4.06
CA TYR A 115 9.66 30.16 -5.20
C TYR A 115 9.37 31.65 -5.00
N ARG A 116 9.73 32.22 -3.83
CA ARG A 116 9.58 33.66 -3.50
C ARG A 116 8.13 34.16 -3.47
N ARG A 117 7.21 33.32 -3.00
CA ARG A 117 5.76 33.64 -2.89
C ARG A 117 5.17 33.36 -1.50
N GLY A 118 6.02 33.27 -0.48
CA GLY A 118 5.61 33.00 0.90
C GLY A 118 5.13 31.57 1.15
N GLY A 119 5.60 30.62 0.35
CA GLY A 119 5.26 29.20 0.50
C GLY A 119 5.99 28.50 1.65
N PRO A 120 5.49 27.32 2.08
CA PRO A 120 6.12 26.51 3.12
C PRO A 120 7.34 25.74 2.58
N LEU A 121 8.14 25.16 3.48
CA LEU A 121 9.16 24.18 3.11
C LEU A 121 8.52 22.98 2.41
N ALA A 122 9.08 22.59 1.27
CA ALA A 122 8.71 21.40 0.50
C ALA A 122 9.94 20.57 0.08
N VAL A 123 9.72 19.39 -0.53
CA VAL A 123 10.79 18.48 -1.00
C VAL A 123 11.80 19.18 -1.93
N THR A 124 11.35 20.08 -2.82
CA THR A 124 12.23 20.89 -3.67
C THR A 124 13.16 21.77 -2.83
N ASP A 125 12.69 22.32 -1.71
CA ASP A 125 13.53 23.14 -0.82
C ASP A 125 14.60 22.28 -0.13
N CYS A 126 14.33 21.00 0.16
CA CYS A 126 15.39 20.09 0.61
C CYS A 126 16.50 20.00 -0.43
N ASN A 127 16.17 19.80 -1.71
CA ASN A 127 17.17 19.70 -2.77
C ASN A 127 17.94 21.02 -2.99
N VAL A 128 17.29 22.17 -2.78
CA VAL A 128 17.97 23.49 -2.76
C VAL A 128 18.90 23.59 -1.56
N MET A 129 18.44 23.24 -0.36
CA MET A 129 19.23 23.27 0.88
C MET A 129 20.48 22.39 0.79
N LEU A 130 20.33 21.18 0.25
CA LEU A 130 21.38 20.19 0.09
C LEU A 130 22.31 20.47 -1.11
N GLY A 131 22.05 21.51 -1.91
CA GLY A 131 22.83 21.81 -3.11
C GLY A 131 22.71 20.76 -4.23
N LYS A 132 21.65 19.94 -4.20
CA LYS A 132 21.29 19.02 -5.30
C LYS A 132 20.70 19.82 -6.47
N ILE A 133 19.95 20.88 -6.18
CA ILE A 133 19.55 21.91 -7.14
C ILE A 133 20.45 23.13 -6.94
N GLN A 134 21.06 23.60 -8.04
CA GLN A 134 21.88 24.81 -8.06
C GLN A 134 21.09 25.96 -8.72
N PRO A 135 20.63 26.99 -7.98
CA PRO A 135 19.78 28.05 -8.53
C PRO A 135 20.37 28.82 -9.71
N ALA A 136 21.69 28.90 -9.80
CA ALA A 136 22.38 29.52 -10.94
C ALA A 136 22.17 28.75 -12.27
N HIS A 137 21.86 27.47 -12.18
CA HIS A 137 21.61 26.56 -13.30
C HIS A 137 20.13 26.16 -13.43
N PHE A 138 19.26 26.77 -12.63
CA PHE A 138 17.81 26.56 -12.70
C PHE A 138 17.15 27.74 -13.43
N PRO A 139 16.08 27.52 -14.22
CA PRO A 139 15.36 28.61 -14.88
C PRO A 139 14.93 29.74 -13.93
N LYS A 140 15.17 30.99 -14.33
CA LYS A 140 14.78 32.18 -13.55
C LYS A 140 13.31 32.52 -13.81
N LEU A 141 12.41 31.82 -13.13
CA LEU A 141 10.96 31.90 -13.32
C LEU A 141 10.19 32.28 -12.03
N PHE A 142 10.90 32.70 -10.99
CA PHE A 142 10.34 32.90 -9.64
C PHE A 142 10.21 34.37 -9.26
N GLY A 143 9.58 34.62 -8.11
CA GLY A 143 9.24 35.96 -7.65
C GLY A 143 7.93 36.49 -8.24
N GLU A 144 7.60 37.72 -7.87
CA GLU A 144 6.36 38.38 -8.30
C GLU A 144 6.32 38.64 -9.82
N ASP A 145 7.49 38.93 -10.43
CA ASP A 145 7.62 39.22 -11.86
C ASP A 145 8.04 38.02 -12.72
N GLY A 146 8.31 36.87 -12.08
CA GLY A 146 8.69 35.61 -12.74
C GLY A 146 10.07 35.65 -13.42
N ARG A 147 11.02 36.46 -12.92
CA ARG A 147 12.36 36.63 -13.53
C ARG A 147 13.52 36.35 -12.57
N GLN A 148 13.22 35.87 -11.37
CA GLN A 148 14.22 35.66 -10.33
C GLN A 148 14.60 34.18 -10.22
N ALA A 149 15.81 33.92 -9.70
CA ALA A 149 16.24 32.56 -9.35
C ALA A 149 15.57 32.10 -8.04
N LEU A 150 15.67 30.80 -7.75
CA LEU A 150 15.24 30.22 -6.48
C LEU A 150 15.89 30.94 -5.27
N ASP A 151 15.16 31.07 -4.18
CA ASP A 151 15.61 31.75 -2.96
C ASP A 151 16.28 30.79 -1.96
N VAL A 152 17.61 30.69 -2.05
CA VAL A 152 18.40 29.86 -1.13
C VAL A 152 18.36 30.40 0.30
N ASP A 153 18.34 31.73 0.46
CA ASP A 153 18.45 32.34 1.78
C ASP A 153 17.14 32.15 2.55
N ALA A 154 15.99 32.25 1.88
CA ALA A 154 14.70 31.89 2.46
C ALA A 154 14.66 30.42 2.90
N VAL A 155 15.15 29.50 2.06
CA VAL A 155 15.22 28.07 2.39
C VAL A 155 16.11 27.82 3.61
N ARG A 156 17.31 28.38 3.64
CA ARG A 156 18.25 28.27 4.78
C ARG A 156 17.64 28.79 6.08
N ALA A 157 16.99 29.95 6.02
CA ALA A 157 16.35 30.54 7.19
C ALA A 157 15.23 29.65 7.73
N GLN A 158 14.38 29.11 6.85
CA GLN A 158 13.28 28.22 7.27
C GLN A 158 13.78 26.87 7.81
N PHE A 159 14.80 26.25 7.21
CA PHE A 159 15.39 25.02 7.77
C PHE A 159 16.11 25.26 9.09
N ALA A 160 16.75 26.42 9.29
CA ALA A 160 17.33 26.79 10.58
C ALA A 160 16.23 26.93 11.65
N ALA A 161 15.09 27.53 11.32
CA ALA A 161 13.95 27.61 12.22
C ALA A 161 13.35 26.22 12.53
N MET A 162 13.25 25.34 11.53
CA MET A 162 12.79 23.95 11.72
C MET A 162 13.74 23.18 12.64
N ALA A 163 15.06 23.29 12.42
CA ALA A 163 16.07 22.66 13.26
C ALA A 163 16.00 23.14 14.72
N ALA A 164 15.79 24.44 14.94
CA ALA A 164 15.58 24.99 16.28
C ALA A 164 14.34 24.38 16.96
N ARG A 165 13.19 24.33 16.25
CA ARG A 165 11.96 23.68 16.76
C ARG A 165 12.17 22.21 17.12
N ILE A 166 12.93 21.47 16.31
CA ILE A 166 13.28 20.08 16.61
C ILE A 166 14.16 20.00 17.86
N GLY A 167 15.12 20.91 18.01
CA GLY A 167 15.96 21.01 19.21
C GLY A 167 15.18 21.27 20.48
N ASP A 168 14.20 22.19 20.41
CA ASP A 168 13.31 22.50 21.54
C ASP A 168 12.47 21.28 21.97
N ALA A 169 12.04 20.45 21.02
CA ALA A 169 11.18 19.30 21.29
C ALA A 169 11.96 18.04 21.71
N THR A 170 13.14 17.81 21.13
CA THR A 170 13.93 16.57 21.30
C THR A 170 15.15 16.73 22.20
N GLY A 171 15.47 17.96 22.62
CA GLY A 171 16.67 18.29 23.41
C GLY A 171 17.97 18.31 22.62
N THR A 172 17.95 17.97 21.32
CA THR A 172 19.13 18.01 20.45
C THR A 172 18.82 18.76 19.16
N THR A 173 19.52 19.86 18.88
CA THR A 173 19.34 20.64 17.65
C THR A 173 20.14 20.02 16.50
N PRO A 174 19.50 19.36 15.51
CA PRO A 174 20.22 18.83 14.36
C PRO A 174 20.74 19.95 13.44
N ALA A 175 21.72 19.63 12.60
CA ALA A 175 22.13 20.53 11.52
C ALA A 175 20.98 20.71 10.51
N PRO A 176 20.70 21.92 10.00
CA PRO A 176 19.65 22.15 9.00
C PRO A 176 19.75 21.25 7.76
N GLU A 177 20.96 20.93 7.31
CA GLU A 177 21.23 20.00 6.21
C GLU A 177 20.81 18.56 6.56
N ALA A 178 21.03 18.13 7.80
CA ALA A 178 20.62 16.82 8.27
C ALA A 178 19.09 16.72 8.34
N VAL A 179 18.40 17.81 8.71
CA VAL A 179 16.93 17.89 8.66
C VAL A 179 16.42 17.74 7.23
N ALA A 180 17.00 18.50 6.28
CA ALA A 180 16.64 18.41 4.87
C ALA A 180 16.91 17.00 4.28
N GLU A 181 18.06 16.39 4.60
CA GLU A 181 18.39 15.01 4.19
C GLU A 181 17.39 13.99 4.77
N GLY A 182 16.98 14.16 6.04
CA GLY A 182 15.97 13.31 6.68
C GLY A 182 14.61 13.35 5.97
N PHE A 183 14.15 14.54 5.57
CA PHE A 183 12.92 14.66 4.78
C PHE A 183 13.05 14.02 3.40
N ILE A 184 14.22 14.09 2.74
CA ILE A 184 14.45 13.35 1.49
C ILE A 184 14.37 11.84 1.71
N GLN A 185 14.92 11.32 2.81
CA GLN A 185 14.84 9.89 3.12
C GLN A 185 13.39 9.41 3.28
N ILE A 186 12.53 10.22 3.91
CA ILE A 186 11.10 9.92 4.06
C ILE A 186 10.39 9.95 2.70
N ALA A 187 10.62 11.02 1.90
CA ALA A 187 10.03 11.12 0.56
C ALA A 187 10.43 9.92 -0.32
N VAL A 188 11.71 9.55 -0.31
CA VAL A 188 12.23 8.36 -1.02
C VAL A 188 11.61 7.07 -0.49
N GLY A 189 11.45 6.93 0.82
CA GLY A 189 10.77 5.79 1.44
C GLY A 189 9.32 5.64 0.96
N ASN A 190 8.56 6.75 0.94
CA ASN A 190 7.19 6.78 0.45
C ASN A 190 7.09 6.39 -1.04
N MET A 191 7.96 6.96 -1.89
CA MET A 191 8.02 6.62 -3.32
C MET A 191 8.43 5.15 -3.55
N ALA A 192 9.39 4.63 -2.78
CA ALA A 192 9.80 3.23 -2.89
C ALA A 192 8.70 2.27 -2.41
N ASN A 193 7.95 2.61 -1.37
CA ASN A 193 6.81 1.81 -0.92
C ASN A 193 5.73 1.72 -2.00
N ALA A 194 5.40 2.86 -2.64
CA ALA A 194 4.49 2.91 -3.78
C ALA A 194 4.88 1.95 -4.90
N ILE A 195 6.17 1.93 -5.26
CA ILE A 195 6.69 1.04 -6.29
C ILE A 195 6.58 -0.43 -5.85
N LYS A 196 6.84 -0.75 -4.58
CA LYS A 196 6.67 -2.11 -4.05
C LYS A 196 5.20 -2.55 -4.13
N GLN A 197 4.25 -1.65 -3.91
CA GLN A 197 2.82 -1.93 -4.01
C GLN A 197 2.38 -2.31 -5.43
N ILE A 198 2.99 -1.72 -6.46
CA ILE A 198 2.65 -2.09 -7.85
C ILE A 198 3.47 -3.25 -8.42
N SER A 199 4.51 -3.73 -7.74
CA SER A 199 5.43 -4.73 -8.27
C SER A 199 5.53 -6.00 -7.42
N VAL A 200 6.11 -5.91 -6.22
CA VAL A 200 6.33 -7.04 -5.30
C VAL A 200 5.01 -7.63 -4.81
N GLN A 201 4.02 -6.77 -4.55
CA GLN A 201 2.66 -7.18 -4.20
C GLN A 201 1.97 -8.00 -5.30
N ARG A 202 2.40 -7.86 -6.56
CA ARG A 202 1.93 -8.65 -7.71
C ARG A 202 2.86 -9.84 -8.04
N GLY A 203 3.85 -10.12 -7.19
CA GLY A 203 4.77 -11.25 -7.33
C GLY A 203 5.99 -11.00 -8.21
N HIS A 204 6.32 -9.73 -8.52
CA HIS A 204 7.50 -9.39 -9.32
C HIS A 204 8.73 -9.12 -8.44
N ASP A 205 9.84 -9.78 -8.74
CA ASP A 205 11.16 -9.35 -8.27
C ASP A 205 11.67 -8.24 -9.19
N VAL A 206 11.73 -7.02 -8.65
CA VAL A 206 12.13 -5.82 -9.40
C VAL A 206 13.63 -5.60 -9.48
N THR A 207 14.45 -6.41 -8.80
CA THR A 207 15.91 -6.18 -8.74
C THR A 207 16.58 -6.28 -10.13
N ASP A 208 15.98 -7.04 -11.05
CA ASP A 208 16.41 -7.19 -12.45
C ASP A 208 15.75 -6.21 -13.43
N TYR A 209 14.94 -5.26 -12.94
CA TYR A 209 14.26 -4.26 -13.76
C TYR A 209 15.12 -3.00 -13.92
N ALA A 210 14.85 -2.20 -14.94
CA ALA A 210 15.33 -0.82 -15.00
C ALA A 210 14.28 0.13 -14.43
N LEU A 211 14.70 1.09 -13.59
CA LEU A 211 13.85 2.20 -13.16
C LEU A 211 13.90 3.30 -14.22
N THR A 212 12.82 3.50 -14.97
CA THR A 212 12.75 4.58 -15.95
C THR A 212 12.21 5.84 -15.27
N SER A 213 13.10 6.80 -15.05
CA SER A 213 12.79 8.04 -14.34
C SER A 213 12.49 9.18 -15.32
N PHE A 214 11.40 9.89 -15.04
CA PHE A 214 10.95 11.05 -15.79
C PHE A 214 10.18 12.04 -14.91
N GLY A 215 9.70 13.12 -15.51
CA GLY A 215 9.22 14.28 -14.77
C GLY A 215 10.37 15.18 -14.32
N GLY A 216 10.08 16.47 -14.09
CA GLY A 216 11.12 17.47 -13.80
C GLY A 216 11.90 17.22 -12.50
N ALA A 217 11.30 16.48 -11.56
CA ALA A 217 11.92 16.14 -10.28
C ALA A 217 12.43 14.68 -10.19
N GLY A 218 12.08 13.81 -11.15
CA GLY A 218 12.44 12.38 -11.08
C GLY A 218 13.94 12.13 -10.97
N GLY A 219 14.72 12.77 -11.86
CA GLY A 219 16.19 12.64 -11.86
C GLY A 219 16.88 13.10 -10.57
N GLN A 220 16.20 13.87 -9.71
CA GLN A 220 16.73 14.36 -8.44
C GLN A 220 16.74 13.26 -7.36
N HIS A 221 15.89 12.24 -7.50
CA HIS A 221 15.67 11.20 -6.50
C HIS A 221 15.90 9.77 -7.03
N ALA A 222 16.07 9.60 -8.35
CA ALA A 222 16.06 8.29 -8.99
C ALA A 222 17.10 7.30 -8.44
N CYS A 223 18.34 7.73 -8.17
CA CYS A 223 19.36 6.87 -7.55
C CYS A 223 18.96 6.39 -6.16
N LEU A 224 18.42 7.28 -5.31
CA LEU A 224 18.02 6.94 -3.94
C LEU A 224 16.81 6.00 -3.92
N VAL A 225 15.84 6.23 -4.81
CA VAL A 225 14.68 5.35 -5.00
C VAL A 225 15.12 3.97 -5.51
N ALA A 226 16.02 3.92 -6.49
CA ALA A 226 16.58 2.66 -7.00
C ALA A 226 17.33 1.89 -5.91
N ASP A 227 18.16 2.57 -5.11
CA ASP A 227 18.88 1.98 -3.97
C ASP A 227 17.91 1.43 -2.90
N ALA A 228 16.79 2.11 -2.65
CA ALA A 228 15.76 1.64 -1.71
C ALA A 228 14.99 0.41 -2.20
N LEU A 229 14.97 0.18 -3.52
CA LEU A 229 14.32 -0.95 -4.18
C LEU A 229 15.30 -2.09 -4.53
N GLY A 230 16.61 -1.87 -4.39
CA GLY A 230 17.62 -2.82 -4.86
C GLY A 230 17.77 -2.87 -6.39
N ILE A 231 17.24 -1.88 -7.11
CA ILE A 231 17.37 -1.75 -8.55
C ILE A 231 18.76 -1.17 -8.88
N LYS A 232 19.46 -1.79 -9.82
CA LYS A 232 20.86 -1.43 -10.15
C LYS A 232 20.99 -0.51 -11.38
N THR A 233 19.90 -0.30 -12.10
CA THR A 233 19.87 0.42 -13.38
C THR A 233 18.75 1.44 -13.39
N VAL A 234 19.08 2.70 -13.68
CA VAL A 234 18.12 3.77 -13.92
C VAL A 234 18.28 4.25 -15.36
N PHE A 235 17.16 4.39 -16.08
CA PHE A 235 17.12 4.93 -17.43
C PHE A 235 16.42 6.30 -17.42
N ILE A 236 17.04 7.31 -18.05
CA ILE A 236 16.50 8.66 -18.15
C ILE A 236 16.57 9.11 -19.60
N HIS A 237 15.40 9.32 -20.20
CA HIS A 237 15.29 9.81 -21.57
C HIS A 237 15.77 11.27 -21.69
N SER A 238 16.27 11.68 -22.85
CA SER A 238 16.73 13.05 -23.10
C SER A 238 15.63 14.12 -22.93
N LEU A 239 14.39 13.70 -23.09
CA LEU A 239 13.18 14.50 -22.90
C LEU A 239 12.42 14.14 -21.62
N ALA A 240 13.09 13.59 -20.60
CA ALA A 240 12.47 13.13 -19.36
C ALA A 240 11.51 14.15 -18.72
N GLY A 241 11.87 15.43 -18.69
CA GLY A 241 11.01 16.49 -18.13
C GLY A 241 9.69 16.73 -18.89
N VAL A 242 9.57 16.23 -20.13
CA VAL A 242 8.37 16.36 -20.98
C VAL A 242 7.98 15.02 -21.61
N LEU A 243 8.37 13.90 -20.98
CA LEU A 243 8.23 12.56 -21.55
C LEU A 243 6.77 12.19 -21.84
N SER A 244 5.83 12.70 -21.04
CA SER A 244 4.40 12.49 -21.26
C SER A 244 3.93 13.07 -22.59
N ALA A 245 4.40 14.26 -22.97
CA ALA A 245 4.10 14.84 -24.29
C ALA A 245 4.76 14.05 -25.43
N TYR A 246 6.00 13.60 -25.23
CA TYR A 246 6.69 12.73 -26.18
C TYR A 246 5.92 11.42 -26.41
N GLY A 247 5.53 10.75 -25.34
CA GLY A 247 4.76 9.50 -25.39
C GLY A 247 3.38 9.66 -26.01
N MET A 248 2.73 10.82 -25.83
CA MET A 248 1.51 11.15 -26.58
C MET A 248 1.72 11.15 -28.09
N GLY A 249 2.87 11.61 -28.58
CA GLY A 249 3.23 11.55 -30.00
C GLY A 249 3.52 10.14 -30.51
N LEU A 250 3.97 9.24 -29.63
CA LEU A 250 4.29 7.84 -29.96
C LEU A 250 3.09 6.88 -29.86
N ALA A 251 1.99 7.33 -29.26
CA ALA A 251 0.86 6.47 -28.97
C ALA A 251 0.12 5.98 -30.21
N ASP A 252 -0.32 4.73 -30.16
CA ASP A 252 -1.16 4.12 -31.19
C ASP A 252 -2.58 4.68 -31.08
N GLN A 253 -3.33 4.68 -32.19
CA GLN A 253 -4.78 4.90 -32.13
C GLN A 253 -5.46 3.58 -31.75
N THR A 254 -6.41 3.62 -30.82
CA THR A 254 -7.05 2.39 -30.33
C THR A 254 -8.55 2.55 -30.24
N ALA A 255 -9.27 1.52 -30.66
CA ALA A 255 -10.70 1.36 -30.44
C ALA A 255 -10.97 -0.02 -29.82
N MET A 256 -11.91 -0.11 -28.89
CA MET A 256 -12.23 -1.36 -28.21
C MET A 256 -13.74 -1.53 -28.05
N ARG A 257 -14.21 -2.75 -28.24
CA ARG A 257 -15.61 -3.16 -27.97
C ARG A 257 -15.62 -4.46 -27.19
N GLU A 258 -16.67 -4.62 -26.39
CA GLU A 258 -16.90 -5.77 -25.51
C GLU A 258 -18.36 -6.20 -25.58
N ALA A 259 -18.60 -7.51 -25.43
CA ALA A 259 -19.93 -8.11 -25.30
C ALA A 259 -19.92 -9.17 -24.20
N ALA A 260 -20.96 -9.18 -23.35
CA ALA A 260 -21.16 -10.20 -22.32
C ALA A 260 -21.68 -11.50 -22.93
N VAL A 261 -21.26 -12.64 -22.38
CA VAL A 261 -21.63 -13.99 -22.85
C VAL A 261 -22.24 -14.83 -21.72
N GLU A 262 -21.60 -14.87 -20.56
CA GLU A 262 -22.01 -15.64 -19.38
C GLU A 262 -22.38 -17.11 -19.67
N ALA A 263 -21.44 -17.87 -20.23
CA ALA A 263 -21.63 -19.29 -20.54
C ALA A 263 -20.41 -20.13 -20.16
N ARG A 264 -20.60 -21.40 -19.79
CA ARG A 264 -19.48 -22.32 -19.56
C ARG A 264 -18.69 -22.51 -20.87
N LEU A 265 -17.37 -22.47 -20.78
CA LEU A 265 -16.47 -22.61 -21.92
C LEU A 265 -16.69 -23.95 -22.67
N ALA A 266 -17.05 -25.01 -21.94
CA ALA A 266 -17.34 -26.32 -22.51
C ALA A 266 -18.72 -26.42 -23.20
N ASP A 267 -19.65 -25.53 -22.85
CA ASP A 267 -21.05 -25.59 -23.30
C ASP A 267 -21.29 -24.67 -24.52
N ILE A 268 -20.39 -23.74 -24.80
CA ILE A 268 -20.49 -22.81 -25.91
C ILE A 268 -19.72 -23.30 -27.15
N ALA A 269 -20.38 -23.26 -28.30
CA ALA A 269 -19.74 -23.59 -29.57
C ALA A 269 -18.68 -22.53 -29.92
N GLN A 270 -17.47 -22.97 -30.29
CA GLN A 270 -16.38 -22.08 -30.67
C GLN A 270 -16.78 -21.12 -31.81
N ASP A 271 -17.48 -21.60 -32.83
CA ASP A 271 -17.99 -20.79 -33.95
C ASP A 271 -18.95 -19.67 -33.51
N ALA A 272 -19.59 -19.80 -32.34
CA ALA A 272 -20.41 -18.72 -31.79
C ALA A 272 -19.53 -17.60 -31.20
N LEU A 273 -18.46 -17.96 -30.48
CA LEU A 273 -17.48 -17.01 -29.96
C LEU A 273 -16.75 -16.29 -31.11
N GLU A 274 -16.37 -17.03 -32.17
CA GLU A 274 -15.70 -16.46 -33.34
C GLU A 274 -16.55 -15.43 -34.06
N ARG A 275 -17.84 -15.71 -34.30
CA ARG A 275 -18.75 -14.77 -34.96
C ARG A 275 -18.97 -13.49 -34.16
N GLU A 276 -19.07 -13.59 -32.84
CA GLU A 276 -19.20 -12.42 -31.99
C GLU A 276 -17.91 -11.58 -32.02
N LEU A 277 -16.74 -12.22 -31.93
CA LEU A 277 -15.44 -11.54 -32.07
C LEU A 277 -15.23 -10.93 -33.47
N ASP A 278 -15.72 -11.56 -34.54
CA ASP A 278 -15.71 -10.98 -35.89
C ASP A 278 -16.55 -9.71 -35.94
N THR A 279 -17.75 -9.74 -35.36
CA THR A 279 -18.69 -8.61 -35.32
C THR A 279 -18.11 -7.43 -34.54
N LEU A 280 -17.58 -7.69 -33.34
CA LEU A 280 -16.88 -6.69 -32.53
C LEU A 280 -15.67 -6.12 -33.28
N GLY A 281 -14.89 -7.01 -33.91
CA GLY A 281 -13.68 -6.68 -34.67
C GLY A 281 -13.92 -5.79 -35.88
N GLU A 282 -14.99 -6.03 -36.63
CA GLU A 282 -15.37 -5.17 -37.75
C GLU A 282 -15.81 -3.78 -37.25
N GLY A 283 -16.57 -3.72 -36.16
CA GLY A 283 -16.98 -2.46 -35.54
C GLY A 283 -15.80 -1.57 -35.16
N VAL A 284 -14.79 -2.12 -34.46
CA VAL A 284 -13.61 -1.35 -34.06
C VAL A 284 -12.67 -1.03 -35.23
N ARG A 285 -12.62 -1.89 -36.27
CA ARG A 285 -11.85 -1.62 -37.49
C ARG A 285 -12.41 -0.42 -38.24
N GLN A 286 -13.72 -0.40 -38.48
CA GLN A 286 -14.40 0.71 -39.17
C GLN A 286 -14.24 2.03 -38.41
N GLU A 287 -14.23 1.98 -37.09
CA GLU A 287 -14.00 3.15 -36.24
C GLU A 287 -12.62 3.77 -36.48
N LEU A 288 -11.54 2.96 -36.53
CA LEU A 288 -10.20 3.48 -36.82
C LEU A 288 -10.03 3.94 -38.28
N LEU A 289 -10.68 3.26 -39.24
CA LEU A 289 -10.69 3.70 -40.63
C LEU A 289 -11.34 5.07 -40.78
N ALA A 290 -12.47 5.31 -40.09
CA ALA A 290 -13.15 6.60 -40.07
C ALA A 290 -12.31 7.72 -39.45
N GLN A 291 -11.37 7.38 -38.56
CA GLN A 291 -10.40 8.30 -37.98
C GLN A 291 -9.15 8.51 -38.86
N GLY A 292 -9.09 7.90 -40.04
CA GLY A 292 -8.01 8.08 -41.01
C GLY A 292 -6.79 7.17 -40.81
N VAL A 293 -6.93 6.09 -40.02
CA VAL A 293 -5.89 5.04 -39.96
C VAL A 293 -5.95 4.19 -41.22
N ALA A 294 -4.81 3.96 -41.86
CA ALA A 294 -4.72 3.08 -43.03
C ALA A 294 -4.98 1.60 -42.64
N ALA A 295 -5.70 0.86 -43.48
CA ALA A 295 -6.15 -0.50 -43.16
C ALA A 295 -5.00 -1.46 -42.83
N GLU A 296 -3.88 -1.33 -43.53
CA GLU A 296 -2.66 -2.11 -43.36
C GLU A 296 -1.94 -1.86 -42.02
N ARG A 297 -2.27 -0.76 -41.33
CA ARG A 297 -1.73 -0.40 -40.01
C ARG A 297 -2.63 -0.83 -38.85
N ILE A 298 -3.81 -1.40 -39.15
CA ILE A 298 -4.77 -1.84 -38.13
C ILE A 298 -4.54 -3.32 -37.84
N ARG A 299 -4.17 -3.63 -36.60
CA ARG A 299 -4.18 -5.00 -36.05
C ARG A 299 -5.36 -5.16 -35.09
N LEU A 300 -5.97 -6.34 -35.08
CA LEU A 300 -7.02 -6.70 -34.13
C LEU A 300 -6.45 -7.67 -33.10
N ILE A 301 -6.74 -7.43 -31.82
CA ILE A 301 -6.46 -8.35 -30.71
C ILE A 301 -7.79 -8.85 -30.18
N ARG A 302 -7.98 -10.17 -30.21
CA ARG A 302 -9.20 -10.86 -29.75
C ARG A 302 -8.95 -11.50 -28.39
N ARG A 303 -9.84 -11.24 -27.43
CA ARG A 303 -9.68 -11.73 -26.06
C ARG A 303 -10.96 -12.33 -25.51
N VAL A 304 -10.80 -13.30 -24.63
CA VAL A 304 -11.86 -13.96 -23.87
C VAL A 304 -11.62 -13.73 -22.39
N HIS A 305 -12.67 -13.34 -21.67
CA HIS A 305 -12.63 -13.15 -20.22
C HIS A 305 -13.12 -14.43 -19.56
N LEU A 306 -12.21 -15.16 -18.93
CA LEU A 306 -12.49 -16.46 -18.30
C LEU A 306 -12.46 -16.35 -16.78
N ARG A 307 -13.39 -17.00 -16.08
CA ARG A 307 -13.39 -17.14 -14.62
C ARG A 307 -13.70 -18.57 -14.20
N TYR A 308 -13.28 -18.98 -13.00
CA TYR A 308 -13.79 -20.23 -12.44
C TYR A 308 -15.27 -20.06 -12.06
N GLU A 309 -16.06 -21.10 -12.28
CA GLU A 309 -17.46 -21.11 -11.88
C GLU A 309 -17.61 -20.88 -10.37
N GLY A 310 -18.46 -19.91 -10.01
CA GLY A 310 -18.65 -19.45 -8.63
C GLY A 310 -17.65 -18.40 -8.15
N THR A 311 -16.80 -17.87 -9.03
CA THR A 311 -15.93 -16.71 -8.77
C THR A 311 -16.36 -15.50 -9.61
N ASP A 312 -16.11 -14.29 -9.11
CA ASP A 312 -16.56 -13.05 -9.77
C ASP A 312 -15.44 -12.29 -10.51
N SER A 313 -14.22 -12.82 -10.52
CA SER A 313 -13.06 -12.18 -11.17
C SER A 313 -12.63 -12.95 -12.42
N ALA A 314 -12.76 -12.35 -13.60
CA ALA A 314 -12.17 -12.91 -14.82
C ALA A 314 -10.68 -12.59 -15.00
N ILE A 315 -10.02 -13.51 -15.69
CA ILE A 315 -8.70 -13.35 -16.27
C ILE A 315 -8.89 -13.32 -17.78
N ILE A 316 -8.27 -12.31 -18.40
CA ILE A 316 -8.33 -12.10 -19.83
C ILE A 316 -7.26 -12.98 -20.50
N VAL A 317 -7.67 -13.78 -21.47
CA VAL A 317 -6.78 -14.62 -22.30
C VAL A 317 -6.94 -14.27 -23.77
N LEU A 318 -5.93 -14.58 -24.60
CA LEU A 318 -6.08 -14.47 -26.05
C LEU A 318 -7.03 -15.55 -26.56
N PHE A 319 -7.91 -15.18 -27.48
CA PHE A 319 -8.79 -16.14 -28.14
C PHE A 319 -7.96 -17.18 -28.92
N ASP A 320 -8.17 -18.45 -28.60
CA ASP A 320 -7.55 -19.62 -29.23
C ASP A 320 -8.51 -20.82 -29.02
N GLN A 321 -8.07 -22.03 -29.32
CA GLN A 321 -8.78 -23.27 -29.00
C GLN A 321 -9.03 -23.39 -27.48
N PRO A 322 -10.14 -24.01 -27.04
CA PRO A 322 -10.52 -24.10 -25.63
C PRO A 322 -9.39 -24.57 -24.69
N GLU A 323 -8.62 -25.59 -25.09
CA GLU A 323 -7.54 -26.15 -24.29
C GLU A 323 -6.39 -25.16 -24.08
N ARG A 324 -6.08 -24.36 -25.10
CA ARG A 324 -5.05 -23.32 -25.00
C ARG A 324 -5.52 -22.11 -24.21
N MET A 325 -6.79 -21.73 -24.35
CA MET A 325 -7.38 -20.70 -23.51
C MET A 325 -7.37 -21.12 -22.03
N GLN A 326 -7.67 -22.38 -21.74
CA GLN A 326 -7.54 -22.93 -20.39
C GLN A 326 -6.08 -22.88 -19.88
N GLN A 327 -5.09 -23.29 -20.68
CA GLN A 327 -3.68 -23.21 -20.28
C GLN A 327 -3.21 -21.76 -20.01
N GLN A 328 -3.61 -20.81 -20.87
CA GLN A 328 -3.34 -19.39 -20.65
C GLN A 328 -3.98 -18.91 -19.34
N PHE A 329 -5.24 -19.27 -19.12
CA PHE A 329 -5.98 -18.94 -17.90
C PHE A 329 -5.28 -19.50 -16.68
N GLU A 330 -4.95 -20.80 -16.65
CA GLU A 330 -4.30 -21.46 -15.51
C GLU A 330 -2.91 -20.88 -15.24
N ALA A 331 -2.11 -20.59 -16.27
CA ALA A 331 -0.81 -19.95 -16.10
C ALA A 331 -0.94 -18.54 -15.47
N ALA A 332 -1.86 -17.73 -15.99
CA ALA A 332 -2.13 -16.39 -15.46
C ALA A 332 -2.77 -16.44 -14.07
N TYR A 333 -3.68 -17.37 -13.81
CA TYR A 333 -4.33 -17.59 -12.53
C TYR A 333 -3.32 -18.02 -11.48
N LYS A 334 -2.44 -18.98 -11.80
CA LYS A 334 -1.37 -19.42 -10.90
C LYS A 334 -0.35 -18.31 -10.65
N LYS A 335 -0.04 -17.47 -11.65
CA LYS A 335 0.84 -16.31 -11.45
C LYS A 335 0.22 -15.28 -10.49
N ARG A 336 -1.08 -15.00 -10.64
CA ARG A 336 -1.79 -13.98 -9.86
C ARG A 336 -2.16 -14.47 -8.45
N PHE A 337 -2.63 -15.70 -8.34
CA PHE A 337 -3.25 -16.24 -7.12
C PHE A 337 -2.41 -17.35 -6.47
N SER A 338 -1.35 -17.86 -7.13
CA SER A 338 -0.45 -18.91 -6.61
C SER A 338 -1.05 -20.32 -6.44
N PHE A 339 -2.30 -20.56 -6.85
CA PHE A 339 -2.95 -21.89 -6.86
C PHE A 339 -3.86 -22.07 -8.09
N LEU A 340 -4.46 -23.25 -8.25
CA LEU A 340 -5.50 -23.56 -9.24
C LEU A 340 -6.70 -24.22 -8.53
N MET A 341 -7.88 -24.19 -9.16
CA MET A 341 -9.10 -24.81 -8.63
C MET A 341 -9.48 -26.05 -9.48
N PRO A 342 -8.75 -27.18 -9.33
CA PRO A 342 -9.01 -28.37 -10.13
C PRO A 342 -10.45 -28.86 -9.93
N GLY A 343 -11.14 -29.18 -11.02
CA GLY A 343 -12.53 -29.66 -11.01
C GLY A 343 -13.61 -28.58 -11.11
N LYS A 344 -13.25 -27.28 -11.08
CA LYS A 344 -14.18 -26.20 -11.39
C LYS A 344 -14.21 -25.90 -12.89
N ALA A 345 -15.40 -25.72 -13.44
CA ALA A 345 -15.59 -25.32 -14.84
C ALA A 345 -15.12 -23.87 -15.06
N LEU A 346 -14.70 -23.55 -16.28
CA LEU A 346 -14.44 -22.18 -16.72
C LEU A 346 -15.69 -21.58 -17.34
N VAL A 347 -15.99 -20.33 -16.99
CA VAL A 347 -17.08 -19.53 -17.54
C VAL A 347 -16.48 -18.41 -18.40
N VAL A 348 -16.98 -18.28 -19.63
CA VAL A 348 -16.76 -17.12 -20.49
C VAL A 348 -17.70 -16.02 -20.01
N GLU A 349 -17.15 -15.05 -19.30
CA GLU A 349 -17.88 -13.86 -18.82
C GLU A 349 -18.20 -12.95 -20.01
N ALA A 350 -17.17 -12.59 -20.77
CA ALA A 350 -17.24 -11.62 -21.85
C ALA A 350 -16.21 -11.88 -22.96
N LEU A 351 -16.46 -11.25 -24.11
CA LEU A 351 -15.58 -11.19 -25.27
C LEU A 351 -15.18 -9.75 -25.53
N SER A 352 -13.92 -9.50 -25.88
CA SER A 352 -13.46 -8.17 -26.24
C SER A 352 -12.54 -8.18 -27.45
N VAL A 353 -12.66 -7.15 -28.28
CA VAL A 353 -11.77 -6.92 -29.43
C VAL A 353 -11.22 -5.51 -29.36
N GLU A 354 -9.90 -5.41 -29.44
CA GLU A 354 -9.15 -4.16 -29.50
C GLU A 354 -8.53 -4.01 -30.89
N ALA A 355 -8.88 -2.93 -31.59
CA ALA A 355 -8.17 -2.50 -32.78
C ALA A 355 -7.03 -1.55 -32.38
N ILE A 356 -5.83 -1.80 -32.90
CA ILE A 356 -4.67 -0.95 -32.72
C ILE A 356 -4.20 -0.48 -34.09
N GLY A 357 -4.33 0.83 -34.33
CA GLY A 357 -3.75 1.55 -35.45
C GLY A 357 -2.34 1.99 -35.09
N ALA A 358 -1.33 1.26 -35.57
CA ALA A 358 0.08 1.53 -35.25
C ALA A 358 0.45 2.97 -35.59
N SER A 359 1.08 3.70 -34.66
CA SER A 359 1.49 5.09 -34.84
C SER A 359 2.36 5.29 -36.08
N ASN A 360 2.20 6.44 -36.75
CA ASN A 360 3.08 6.89 -37.83
C ASN A 360 4.24 7.74 -37.31
N ALA A 361 4.48 7.73 -35.99
CA ALA A 361 5.56 8.48 -35.39
C ALA A 361 6.90 8.14 -36.06
N PRO A 362 7.70 9.16 -36.42
CA PRO A 362 9.02 8.91 -36.97
C PRO A 362 9.86 8.15 -35.95
N LYS A 363 10.70 7.22 -36.43
CA LYS A 363 11.68 6.56 -35.57
C LYS A 363 12.62 7.62 -35.00
N GLU A 364 12.93 7.49 -33.71
CA GLU A 364 13.95 8.32 -33.09
C GLU A 364 15.28 8.12 -33.81
N THR A 365 15.95 9.22 -34.12
CA THR A 365 17.21 9.22 -34.88
C THR A 365 18.36 9.50 -33.93
N VAL A 366 19.51 8.87 -34.20
CA VAL A 366 20.75 9.19 -33.48
C VAL A 366 21.09 10.65 -33.78
N PRO A 367 21.16 11.54 -32.77
CA PRO A 367 21.45 12.93 -33.01
C PRO A 367 22.88 13.08 -33.52
N GLU A 368 23.06 13.83 -34.60
CA GLU A 368 24.39 14.25 -35.04
C GLU A 368 24.98 15.19 -33.98
N GLN A 369 26.05 14.75 -33.31
CA GLN A 369 26.77 15.56 -32.34
C GLN A 369 28.16 15.91 -32.87
N MET A 370 28.49 17.20 -32.83
CA MET A 370 29.84 17.65 -33.10
C MET A 370 30.81 17.06 -32.07
N ALA A 371 31.93 16.52 -32.54
CA ALA A 371 33.00 16.07 -31.67
C ALA A 371 33.43 17.19 -30.73
N ARG A 372 33.53 16.89 -29.43
CA ARG A 372 34.04 17.85 -28.44
C ARG A 372 35.56 17.97 -28.58
N ALA A 373 36.08 19.19 -28.52
CA ALA A 373 37.51 19.42 -28.38
C ALA A 373 37.94 19.06 -26.95
N GLY A 374 38.67 17.96 -26.79
CA GLY A 374 39.16 17.48 -25.50
C GLY A 374 38.17 16.61 -24.70
N GLY A 375 38.60 16.22 -23.50
CA GLY A 375 37.82 15.35 -22.60
C GLY A 375 36.61 16.06 -21.97
N LEU A 376 35.74 15.28 -21.32
CA LEU A 376 34.63 15.82 -20.54
C LEU A 376 35.17 16.60 -19.34
N ALA A 377 34.82 17.87 -19.24
CA ALA A 377 35.15 18.72 -18.09
C ALA A 377 33.86 19.26 -17.46
N PRO A 378 33.79 19.38 -16.13
CA PRO A 378 32.66 20.03 -15.48
C PRO A 378 32.66 21.54 -15.81
N ARG A 379 31.47 22.12 -15.91
CA ARG A 379 31.34 23.60 -16.02
C ARG A 379 31.80 24.28 -14.75
N GLU A 380 31.46 23.68 -13.62
CA GLU A 380 31.76 24.20 -12.29
C GLU A 380 31.86 23.05 -11.29
N ARG A 381 32.52 23.32 -10.15
CA ARG A 381 32.45 22.46 -8.98
C ARG A 381 31.65 23.16 -7.89
N VAL A 382 30.61 22.51 -7.41
CA VAL A 382 29.62 23.07 -6.49
C VAL A 382 29.54 22.23 -5.22
N ARG A 383 29.01 22.80 -4.15
CA ARG A 383 28.80 22.08 -2.88
C ARG A 383 27.49 21.31 -2.93
N MET A 384 27.55 20.01 -2.64
CA MET A 384 26.37 19.14 -2.50
C MET A 384 26.49 18.32 -1.21
N PHE A 385 25.46 18.33 -0.39
CA PHE A 385 25.36 17.51 0.82
C PHE A 385 24.73 16.16 0.48
N GLY A 386 25.33 15.09 1.00
CA GLY A 386 24.80 13.74 0.86
C GLY A 386 25.57 12.74 1.73
N ALA A 387 24.86 11.73 2.22
CA ALA A 387 25.38 10.76 3.18
C ALA A 387 25.96 11.43 4.45
N GLY A 388 25.30 12.49 4.92
CA GLY A 388 25.67 13.23 6.12
C GLY A 388 26.93 14.11 6.01
N THR A 389 27.47 14.33 4.81
CA THR A 389 28.67 15.16 4.61
C THR A 389 28.56 16.02 3.35
N TRP A 390 29.30 17.12 3.32
CA TRP A 390 29.39 17.97 2.15
C TRP A 390 30.48 17.51 1.19
N HIS A 391 30.12 17.36 -0.08
CA HIS A 391 31.01 16.99 -1.17
C HIS A 391 31.30 18.20 -2.06
N ASP A 392 32.49 18.20 -2.65
CA ASP A 392 32.83 19.06 -3.77
C ASP A 392 32.48 18.31 -5.07
N THR A 393 31.41 18.74 -5.72
CA THR A 393 30.66 17.96 -6.70
C THR A 393 30.77 18.57 -8.09
N ALA A 394 31.09 17.73 -9.08
CA ALA A 394 31.17 18.16 -10.47
C ALA A 394 29.77 18.47 -11.02
N LEU A 395 29.58 19.66 -11.59
CA LEU A 395 28.36 20.05 -12.29
C LEU A 395 28.60 20.07 -13.80
N TYR A 396 27.77 19.35 -14.53
CA TYR A 396 27.77 19.28 -15.99
C TYR A 396 26.48 19.88 -16.54
N ALA A 397 26.56 20.59 -17.66
CA ALA A 397 25.38 20.94 -18.42
C ALA A 397 25.08 19.84 -19.44
N ARG A 398 23.79 19.47 -19.58
CA ARG A 398 23.36 18.39 -20.48
C ARG A 398 23.86 18.56 -21.92
N GLY A 399 23.90 19.79 -22.43
CA GLY A 399 24.34 20.12 -23.79
C GLY A 399 25.85 19.93 -24.05
N ASP A 400 26.66 19.83 -23.00
CA ASP A 400 28.12 19.64 -23.14
C ASP A 400 28.51 18.16 -23.20
N LEU A 401 27.58 17.28 -22.83
CA LEU A 401 27.78 15.83 -22.85
C LEU A 401 27.73 15.30 -24.29
N ARG A 402 28.49 14.24 -24.54
CA ARG A 402 28.56 13.55 -25.83
C ARG A 402 28.29 12.06 -25.66
N ILE A 403 27.81 11.43 -26.74
CA ILE A 403 27.61 9.97 -26.79
C ILE A 403 28.86 9.25 -26.27
N GLY A 404 28.68 8.32 -25.34
CA GLY A 404 29.75 7.55 -24.71
C GLY A 404 30.42 8.21 -23.51
N ASP A 405 30.12 9.48 -23.20
CA ASP A 405 30.62 10.12 -21.97
C ASP A 405 30.18 9.34 -20.73
N ILE A 406 31.09 9.25 -19.75
CA ILE A 406 30.89 8.59 -18.47
C ILE A 406 31.07 9.62 -17.34
N ILE A 407 30.09 9.68 -16.43
CA ILE A 407 30.07 10.59 -15.29
C ILE A 407 29.95 9.77 -14.02
N LYS A 408 30.96 9.83 -13.14
CA LYS A 408 30.93 9.17 -11.84
C LYS A 408 30.31 10.08 -10.79
N GLY A 409 29.46 9.52 -9.92
CA GLY A 409 28.93 10.22 -8.77
C GLY A 409 29.99 10.41 -7.66
N PRO A 410 29.82 11.39 -6.76
CA PRO A 410 28.75 12.39 -6.75
C PRO A 410 28.89 13.42 -7.88
N ALA A 411 27.82 13.63 -8.65
CA ALA A 411 27.77 14.60 -9.75
C ALA A 411 26.35 15.14 -9.98
N ILE A 412 26.25 16.33 -10.58
CA ILE A 412 24.98 16.95 -10.98
C ILE A 412 25.00 17.18 -12.49
N ILE A 413 23.91 16.80 -13.15
CA ILE A 413 23.66 17.14 -14.56
C ILE A 413 22.49 18.12 -14.60
N ALA A 414 22.79 19.38 -14.93
CA ALA A 414 21.80 20.42 -15.12
C ALA A 414 21.24 20.37 -16.55
N GLU A 415 19.93 20.33 -16.66
CA GLU A 415 19.19 20.27 -17.92
C GLU A 415 18.22 21.45 -18.01
N GLU A 416 17.72 21.77 -19.20
CA GLU A 416 16.78 22.89 -19.36
C GLU A 416 15.46 22.67 -18.59
N ASN A 417 15.00 21.42 -18.56
CA ASN A 417 13.70 21.03 -18.00
C ASN A 417 13.79 20.05 -16.81
N ALA A 418 15.00 19.75 -16.33
CA ALA A 418 15.22 18.77 -15.26
C ALA A 418 16.58 18.98 -14.57
N THR A 419 16.78 18.28 -13.46
CA THR A 419 18.09 18.13 -12.82
C THR A 419 18.28 16.68 -12.46
N THR A 420 19.38 16.08 -12.89
CA THR A 420 19.72 14.68 -12.61
C THR A 420 20.88 14.63 -11.62
N VAL A 421 20.67 13.97 -10.48
CA VAL A 421 21.68 13.78 -9.43
C VAL A 421 22.26 12.37 -9.55
N ILE A 422 23.57 12.28 -9.72
CA ILE A 422 24.30 11.01 -9.69
C ILE A 422 24.86 10.83 -8.28
N GLU A 423 24.22 10.00 -7.47
CA GLU A 423 24.65 9.75 -6.09
C GLU A 423 26.01 9.04 -6.03
N ALA A 424 26.69 9.10 -4.89
CA ALA A 424 27.94 8.39 -4.68
C ALA A 424 27.79 6.88 -4.96
N GLY A 425 28.77 6.30 -5.66
CA GLY A 425 28.74 4.91 -6.09
C GLY A 425 27.83 4.60 -7.30
N TRP A 426 27.14 5.59 -7.84
CA TRP A 426 26.48 5.51 -9.15
C TRP A 426 27.36 6.09 -10.25
N GLN A 427 27.11 5.67 -11.49
CA GLN A 427 27.77 6.19 -12.68
C GLN A 427 26.74 6.36 -13.80
N ALA A 428 26.70 7.52 -14.43
CA ALA A 428 25.93 7.77 -15.65
C ALA A 428 26.77 7.52 -16.90
N GLN A 429 26.12 7.00 -17.95
CA GLN A 429 26.66 6.89 -19.29
C GLN A 429 25.68 7.51 -20.30
N VAL A 430 26.21 8.28 -21.25
CA VAL A 430 25.42 8.80 -22.37
C VAL A 430 25.29 7.73 -23.45
N THR A 431 24.07 7.30 -23.75
CA THR A 431 23.79 6.25 -24.75
C THR A 431 23.96 6.75 -26.19
N PRO A 432 23.98 5.86 -27.19
CA PRO A 432 24.00 6.24 -28.61
C PRO A 432 22.83 7.15 -29.04
N HIS A 433 21.67 7.08 -28.39
CA HIS A 433 20.53 7.95 -28.64
C HIS A 433 20.54 9.21 -27.76
N ASN A 434 21.67 9.52 -27.12
CA ASN A 434 21.83 10.65 -26.22
C ASN A 434 20.83 10.60 -25.04
N HIS A 435 20.55 9.42 -24.50
CA HIS A 435 19.87 9.25 -23.21
C HIS A 435 20.91 9.05 -22.11
N LEU A 436 20.46 8.98 -20.85
CA LEU A 436 21.31 8.61 -19.74
C LEU A 436 20.92 7.23 -19.21
N VAL A 437 21.91 6.37 -19.03
CA VAL A 437 21.79 5.13 -18.27
C VAL A 437 22.70 5.25 -17.06
N LEU A 438 22.12 5.16 -15.87
CA LEU A 438 22.82 5.19 -14.60
C LEU A 438 22.92 3.75 -14.09
N THR A 439 24.12 3.36 -13.67
CA THR A 439 24.40 2.04 -13.11
C THR A 439 25.03 2.16 -11.74
N ARG A 440 24.62 1.28 -10.83
CA ARG A 440 25.24 1.15 -9.51
C ARG A 440 26.56 0.41 -9.67
N VAL A 441 27.69 1.11 -9.52
CA VAL A 441 29.04 0.58 -9.79
C VAL A 441 29.81 0.15 -8.54
N GLU A 442 29.41 0.63 -7.36
CA GLU A 442 29.89 0.09 -6.08
C GLU A 442 28.78 -0.76 -5.45
N ALA A 443 29.11 -1.74 -4.63
CA ALA A 443 28.06 -2.42 -3.87
C ALA A 443 27.43 -1.43 -2.88
N LEU A 444 26.13 -1.58 -2.61
CA LEU A 444 25.53 -0.90 -1.47
C LEU A 444 26.32 -1.28 -0.21
N PRO A 445 26.80 -0.30 0.59
CA PRO A 445 27.37 -0.62 1.88
C PRO A 445 26.36 -1.45 2.68
N GLN A 446 26.82 -2.48 3.41
CA GLN A 446 26.02 -2.98 4.53
C GLN A 446 25.77 -1.77 5.44
N ARG A 447 24.49 -1.38 5.56
CA ARG A 447 24.10 -0.05 6.01
C ARG A 447 24.55 0.22 7.46
N ARG A 448 24.74 1.52 7.77
CA ARG A 448 25.10 2.06 9.11
C ARG A 448 24.37 1.31 10.22
N ALA A 449 25.09 0.99 11.29
CA ALA A 449 24.48 0.52 12.54
C ALA A 449 23.47 1.58 13.02
N ILE A 450 22.19 1.32 12.80
CA ILE A 450 21.11 2.15 13.32
C ILE A 450 21.05 1.90 14.82
N GLY A 451 21.02 2.97 15.60
CA GLY A 451 20.89 2.88 17.05
C GLY A 451 19.48 2.46 17.47
N THR A 452 19.34 2.01 18.72
CA THR A 452 18.05 1.70 19.33
C THR A 452 17.33 2.93 19.90
N THR A 453 17.95 4.11 19.86
CA THR A 453 17.36 5.38 20.26
C THR A 453 16.33 5.86 19.24
N ALA A 454 15.23 6.46 19.72
CA ALA A 454 14.18 7.01 18.86
C ALA A 454 14.74 8.13 17.97
N ASP A 455 14.84 7.85 16.67
CA ASP A 455 15.16 8.84 15.65
C ASP A 455 13.85 9.22 14.90
N PRO A 456 13.50 10.52 14.80
CA PRO A 456 12.26 10.98 14.18
C PRO A 456 12.05 10.54 12.72
N VAL A 457 13.14 10.36 11.96
CA VAL A 457 13.09 9.91 10.56
C VAL A 457 12.88 8.40 10.52
N MET A 458 13.65 7.68 11.33
CA MET A 458 13.54 6.22 11.39
C MET A 458 12.19 5.77 11.96
N LEU A 459 11.61 6.53 12.89
CA LEU A 459 10.28 6.24 13.44
C LEU A 459 9.22 6.19 12.34
N GLU A 460 9.23 7.19 11.46
CA GLU A 460 8.32 7.24 10.32
C GLU A 460 8.62 6.14 9.28
N ILE A 461 9.91 5.84 9.04
CA ILE A 461 10.31 4.73 8.15
C ILE A 461 9.78 3.38 8.70
N PHE A 462 10.02 3.08 9.97
CA PHE A 462 9.57 1.82 10.58
C PHE A 462 8.05 1.70 10.64
N ASN A 463 7.35 2.80 10.93
CA ASN A 463 5.89 2.86 10.86
C ASN A 463 5.38 2.40 9.48
N ASN A 464 5.90 3.02 8.42
CA ASN A 464 5.54 2.66 7.04
C ASN A 464 5.91 1.21 6.69
N LEU A 465 7.06 0.72 7.17
CA LEU A 465 7.47 -0.65 6.90
C LEU A 465 6.59 -1.69 7.60
N PHE A 466 6.21 -1.49 8.88
CA PHE A 466 5.32 -2.42 9.58
C PHE A 466 3.93 -2.45 8.94
N MET A 467 3.38 -1.28 8.58
CA MET A 467 2.11 -1.19 7.86
C MET A 467 2.19 -1.89 6.49
N SER A 468 3.27 -1.68 5.73
CA SER A 468 3.51 -2.34 4.45
C SER A 468 3.51 -3.88 4.57
N ILE A 469 4.06 -4.44 5.66
CA ILE A 469 4.03 -5.89 5.90
C ILE A 469 2.59 -6.35 6.15
N ALA A 470 1.83 -5.65 7.00
CA ALA A 470 0.44 -5.99 7.29
C ALA A 470 -0.44 -5.93 6.02
N GLU A 471 -0.25 -4.90 5.18
CA GLU A 471 -0.93 -4.77 3.88
C GLU A 471 -0.56 -5.91 2.92
N GLN A 472 0.72 -6.31 2.85
CA GLN A 472 1.15 -7.43 2.03
C GLN A 472 0.54 -8.76 2.48
N MET A 473 0.35 -8.96 3.79
CA MET A 473 -0.41 -10.10 4.33
C MET A 473 -1.88 -10.02 3.90
N GLY A 474 -2.51 -8.86 4.05
CA GLY A 474 -3.91 -8.65 3.69
C GLY A 474 -4.19 -8.90 2.22
N LEU A 475 -3.33 -8.40 1.34
CA LEU A 475 -3.42 -8.64 -0.10
C LEU A 475 -3.23 -10.13 -0.44
N ARG A 476 -2.32 -10.82 0.25
CA ARG A 476 -2.13 -12.26 0.08
C ARG A 476 -3.40 -13.02 0.49
N LEU A 477 -4.02 -12.65 1.60
CA LEU A 477 -5.27 -13.22 2.07
C LEU A 477 -6.39 -12.98 1.06
N GLN A 478 -6.63 -11.73 0.67
CA GLN A 478 -7.68 -11.36 -0.29
C GLN A 478 -7.56 -12.13 -1.61
N ASN A 479 -6.34 -12.26 -2.15
CA ASN A 479 -6.11 -12.95 -3.42
C ASN A 479 -6.22 -14.47 -3.30
N THR A 480 -6.01 -15.05 -2.12
CA THR A 480 -6.03 -16.51 -1.93
C THR A 480 -7.30 -17.06 -1.29
N ALA A 481 -8.12 -16.18 -0.69
CA ALA A 481 -9.38 -16.53 -0.09
C ALA A 481 -10.40 -17.01 -1.12
N TYR A 482 -11.28 -17.90 -0.68
CA TYR A 482 -12.37 -18.45 -1.47
C TYR A 482 -13.67 -17.71 -1.22
N SER A 483 -13.95 -17.33 0.04
CA SER A 483 -15.21 -16.66 0.38
C SER A 483 -15.30 -15.22 -0.12
N VAL A 484 -16.51 -14.86 -0.57
CA VAL A 484 -16.86 -13.48 -0.95
C VAL A 484 -16.68 -12.53 0.25
N ASN A 485 -16.92 -13.00 1.48
CA ASN A 485 -16.72 -12.21 2.70
C ASN A 485 -15.27 -11.72 2.84
N ILE A 486 -14.29 -12.61 2.66
CA ILE A 486 -12.88 -12.21 2.75
C ILE A 486 -12.42 -11.53 1.46
N LYS A 487 -12.75 -12.11 0.29
CA LYS A 487 -12.20 -11.67 -1.00
C LYS A 487 -12.74 -10.33 -1.49
N GLU A 488 -14.06 -10.12 -1.36
CA GLU A 488 -14.76 -8.98 -1.98
C GLU A 488 -15.31 -8.00 -0.94
N ARG A 489 -15.90 -8.50 0.17
CA ARG A 489 -16.40 -7.64 1.25
C ARG A 489 -15.27 -7.09 2.13
N LEU A 490 -14.08 -7.69 2.05
CA LEU A 490 -12.90 -7.35 2.85
C LEU A 490 -13.13 -7.48 4.37
N ASP A 491 -13.96 -8.44 4.76
CA ASP A 491 -14.27 -8.73 6.16
C ASP A 491 -13.15 -9.59 6.78
N PHE A 492 -11.95 -9.02 6.83
CA PHE A 492 -10.74 -9.63 7.38
C PHE A 492 -9.78 -8.57 7.91
N SER A 493 -8.78 -8.97 8.71
CA SER A 493 -7.65 -8.10 9.04
C SER A 493 -6.37 -8.90 9.21
N CYS A 494 -5.25 -8.31 8.84
CA CYS A 494 -3.91 -8.88 9.04
C CYS A 494 -3.08 -7.95 9.90
N ALA A 495 -2.35 -8.51 10.86
CA ALA A 495 -1.67 -7.74 11.89
C ALA A 495 -0.34 -8.35 12.33
N ILE A 496 0.53 -7.46 12.81
CA ILE A 496 1.85 -7.77 13.38
C ILE A 496 1.82 -7.42 14.86
N PHE A 497 2.41 -8.28 15.67
CA PHE A 497 2.48 -8.14 17.12
C PHE A 497 3.92 -8.27 17.60
N ASP A 498 4.25 -7.55 18.68
CA ASP A 498 5.53 -7.72 19.37
C ASP A 498 5.63 -9.07 20.10
N ALA A 499 6.76 -9.29 20.79
CA ALA A 499 7.01 -10.52 21.54
C ALA A 499 6.01 -10.76 22.68
N ASP A 500 5.36 -9.70 23.18
CA ASP A 500 4.38 -9.75 24.27
C ASP A 500 2.93 -9.84 23.74
N GLY A 501 2.76 -9.97 22.42
CA GLY A 501 1.46 -10.07 21.77
C GLY A 501 0.70 -8.75 21.67
N ASN A 502 1.38 -7.60 21.80
CA ASN A 502 0.75 -6.31 21.62
C ASN A 502 0.78 -5.89 20.14
N LEU A 503 -0.31 -5.30 19.68
CA LEU A 503 -0.47 -4.87 18.29
C LEU A 503 0.56 -3.79 17.93
N ILE A 504 1.24 -3.96 16.78
CA ILE A 504 2.19 -3.02 16.19
C ILE A 504 1.62 -2.34 14.95
N ALA A 505 1.08 -3.12 14.02
CA ALA A 505 0.53 -2.63 12.76
C ALA A 505 -0.59 -3.57 12.27
N ASN A 506 -1.55 -3.01 11.53
CA ASN A 506 -2.72 -3.72 11.02
C ASN A 506 -3.18 -3.13 9.67
N ALA A 507 -3.51 -3.99 8.70
CA ALA A 507 -4.10 -3.57 7.42
C ALA A 507 -5.57 -3.12 7.59
N PRO A 508 -5.92 -1.86 7.26
CA PRO A 508 -7.20 -1.27 7.62
C PRO A 508 -8.34 -1.81 6.74
N HIS A 509 -9.14 -2.73 7.29
CA HIS A 509 -10.40 -3.14 6.66
C HIS A 509 -11.58 -3.13 7.65
N MET A 510 -11.43 -3.69 8.85
CA MET A 510 -12.51 -3.83 9.84
C MET A 510 -12.09 -3.31 11.23
N PRO A 511 -12.63 -2.17 11.70
CA PRO A 511 -12.22 -1.56 12.97
C PRO A 511 -12.37 -2.46 14.21
N VAL A 512 -13.37 -3.35 14.24
CA VAL A 512 -13.63 -4.22 15.39
C VAL A 512 -12.55 -5.29 15.62
N HIS A 513 -11.77 -5.63 14.59
CA HIS A 513 -10.61 -6.53 14.70
C HIS A 513 -9.45 -5.88 15.47
N LEU A 514 -9.38 -4.55 15.48
CA LEU A 514 -8.21 -3.79 15.88
C LEU A 514 -7.90 -3.88 17.39
N GLY A 515 -8.93 -4.01 18.23
CA GLY A 515 -8.76 -4.15 19.68
C GLY A 515 -8.78 -5.58 20.19
N SER A 516 -9.23 -6.54 19.37
CA SER A 516 -9.57 -7.89 19.83
C SER A 516 -8.51 -8.94 19.50
N MET A 517 -7.80 -8.79 18.38
CA MET A 517 -6.79 -9.79 17.97
C MET A 517 -5.61 -9.93 18.95
N GLY A 518 -5.22 -8.87 19.65
CA GLY A 518 -4.13 -8.94 20.64
C GLY A 518 -4.43 -9.92 21.78
N GLU A 519 -5.69 -9.99 22.22
CA GLU A 519 -6.12 -10.96 23.23
C GLU A 519 -6.09 -12.39 22.68
N SER A 520 -6.50 -12.60 21.43
CA SER A 520 -6.37 -13.91 20.76
C SER A 520 -4.92 -14.40 20.72
N ILE A 521 -3.98 -13.51 20.41
CA ILE A 521 -2.54 -13.81 20.43
C ILE A 521 -2.11 -14.25 21.83
N LYS A 522 -2.45 -13.46 22.86
CA LYS A 522 -2.09 -13.74 24.26
C LYS A 522 -2.69 -15.05 24.77
N THR A 523 -3.93 -15.36 24.40
CA THR A 523 -4.58 -16.65 24.71
C THR A 523 -3.78 -17.82 24.13
N VAL A 524 -3.39 -17.76 22.86
CA VAL A 524 -2.58 -18.81 22.21
C VAL A 524 -1.18 -18.89 22.83
N MET A 525 -0.57 -17.76 23.18
CA MET A 525 0.70 -17.72 23.90
C MET A 525 0.62 -18.47 25.23
N LEU A 526 -0.41 -18.17 26.03
CA LEU A 526 -0.60 -18.80 27.35
C LEU A 526 -0.92 -20.29 27.23
N ALA A 527 -1.84 -20.66 26.33
CA ALA A 527 -2.28 -22.04 26.17
C ALA A 527 -1.19 -22.98 25.63
N ASN A 528 -0.19 -22.44 24.92
CA ASN A 528 0.89 -23.22 24.30
C ASN A 528 2.29 -22.83 24.82
N ALA A 529 2.37 -22.18 25.99
CA ALA A 529 3.61 -21.71 26.58
C ALA A 529 4.62 -22.86 26.73
N GLY A 530 5.82 -22.69 26.16
CA GLY A 530 6.89 -23.69 26.18
C GLY A 530 6.71 -24.88 25.24
N ALA A 531 5.59 -24.97 24.50
CA ALA A 531 5.31 -26.07 23.57
C ALA A 531 5.37 -25.67 22.08
N MET A 532 5.30 -24.37 21.77
CA MET A 532 5.38 -23.85 20.39
C MET A 532 6.73 -24.13 19.75
N ARG A 533 6.71 -24.38 18.43
CA ARG A 533 7.89 -24.64 17.60
C ARG A 533 7.87 -23.78 16.33
N PRO A 534 9.03 -23.58 15.68
CA PRO A 534 9.09 -22.95 14.37
C PRO A 534 8.15 -23.65 13.38
N GLY A 535 7.32 -22.87 12.67
CA GLY A 535 6.37 -23.38 11.68
C GLY A 535 5.01 -23.79 12.23
N ASP A 536 4.81 -23.82 13.56
CA ASP A 536 3.48 -24.04 14.12
C ASP A 536 2.51 -22.92 13.67
N VAL A 537 1.26 -23.28 13.44
CA VAL A 537 0.17 -22.31 13.20
C VAL A 537 -1.05 -22.72 14.01
N PHE A 538 -1.66 -21.76 14.68
CA PHE A 538 -2.81 -21.95 15.55
C PHE A 538 -4.04 -21.23 14.99
N MET A 539 -5.24 -21.70 15.32
CA MET A 539 -6.50 -21.01 15.03
C MET A 539 -7.43 -21.00 16.24
N LEU A 540 -8.21 -19.93 16.38
CA LEU A 540 -9.27 -19.77 17.37
C LEU A 540 -10.35 -18.80 16.89
N ASN A 541 -11.56 -18.93 17.43
CA ASN A 541 -12.64 -17.95 17.27
C ASN A 541 -13.40 -17.68 18.59
N ASP A 542 -12.94 -18.27 19.70
CA ASP A 542 -13.58 -18.16 21.01
C ASP A 542 -13.77 -16.68 21.44
N PRO A 543 -15.03 -16.19 21.49
CA PRO A 543 -15.30 -14.79 21.81
C PRO A 543 -14.92 -14.41 23.25
N TYR A 544 -14.88 -15.38 24.17
CA TYR A 544 -14.52 -15.11 25.57
C TYR A 544 -13.00 -14.94 25.77
N HIS A 545 -12.20 -15.26 24.75
CA HIS A 545 -10.73 -15.21 24.80
C HIS A 545 -10.11 -14.46 23.59
N GLY A 546 -10.76 -13.37 23.19
CA GLY A 546 -10.27 -12.42 22.17
C GLY A 546 -10.96 -12.53 20.81
N GLY A 547 -11.81 -13.53 20.59
CA GLY A 547 -12.72 -13.55 19.44
C GLY A 547 -13.76 -12.43 19.52
N THR A 548 -14.31 -12.04 18.38
CA THR A 548 -15.39 -11.05 18.25
C THR A 548 -16.76 -11.73 18.24
N HIS A 549 -16.87 -12.79 17.45
CA HIS A 549 -18.00 -13.70 17.32
C HIS A 549 -17.50 -14.95 16.55
N LEU A 550 -18.24 -16.06 16.55
CA LEU A 550 -17.74 -17.33 16.00
C LEU A 550 -17.35 -17.29 14.50
N PRO A 551 -18.04 -16.55 13.61
CA PRO A 551 -17.63 -16.46 12.21
C PRO A 551 -16.21 -15.91 12.01
N ASP A 552 -15.70 -15.08 12.93
CA ASP A 552 -14.37 -14.49 12.82
C ASP A 552 -13.30 -15.43 13.38
N VAL A 553 -12.66 -16.19 12.49
CA VAL A 553 -11.58 -17.10 12.87
C VAL A 553 -10.23 -16.40 12.76
N THR A 554 -9.46 -16.40 13.85
CA THR A 554 -8.11 -15.84 13.92
C THR A 554 -7.07 -16.95 13.76
N VAL A 555 -6.21 -16.84 12.75
CA VAL A 555 -5.07 -17.73 12.51
C VAL A 555 -3.79 -17.00 12.93
N ILE A 556 -2.95 -17.67 13.72
CA ILE A 556 -1.82 -17.07 14.44
C ILE A 556 -0.55 -17.86 14.17
N SER A 557 0.53 -17.17 13.83
CA SER A 557 1.84 -17.78 13.57
C SER A 557 2.94 -17.10 14.40
N PRO A 558 3.66 -17.83 15.28
CA PRO A 558 4.85 -17.32 15.95
C PRO A 558 6.01 -17.16 14.95
N VAL A 559 6.73 -16.03 15.06
CA VAL A 559 7.92 -15.73 14.26
C VAL A 559 9.15 -16.06 15.09
N PHE A 560 9.82 -17.17 14.79
CA PHE A 560 11.05 -17.57 15.48
C PHE A 560 12.31 -16.93 14.87
N ASP A 561 13.34 -16.81 15.70
CA ASP A 561 14.71 -16.53 15.26
C ASP A 561 15.26 -17.63 14.32
N GLU A 562 16.39 -17.36 13.67
CA GLU A 562 16.99 -18.31 12.73
C GLU A 562 17.38 -19.65 13.38
N ALA A 563 17.73 -19.63 14.67
CA ALA A 563 18.05 -20.82 15.45
C ALA A 563 16.80 -21.64 15.82
N GLY A 564 15.60 -21.05 15.75
CA GLY A 564 14.35 -21.68 16.16
C GLY A 564 14.19 -21.80 17.67
N GLU A 565 14.95 -21.02 18.45
CA GLU A 565 15.00 -21.11 19.92
C GLU A 565 14.08 -20.09 20.60
N ARG A 566 13.94 -18.90 19.99
CA ARG A 566 13.20 -17.78 20.58
C ARG A 566 12.15 -17.25 19.63
N ILE A 567 10.96 -17.02 20.17
CA ILE A 567 9.91 -16.27 19.47
C ILE A 567 10.27 -14.79 19.53
N LEU A 568 10.34 -14.15 18.37
CA LEU A 568 10.68 -12.75 18.20
C LEU A 568 9.43 -11.88 18.16
N PHE A 569 8.41 -12.34 17.43
CA PHE A 569 7.18 -11.62 17.11
C PHE A 569 6.04 -12.61 16.89
N TYR A 570 4.82 -12.10 16.71
CA TYR A 570 3.70 -12.88 16.18
C TYR A 570 3.07 -12.17 14.97
N VAL A 571 2.51 -12.95 14.06
CA VAL A 571 1.64 -12.44 13.00
C VAL A 571 0.29 -13.13 13.09
N GLY A 572 -0.77 -12.40 12.77
CA GLY A 572 -2.13 -12.91 12.82
C GLY A 572 -2.98 -12.43 11.65
N SER A 573 -3.90 -13.28 11.21
CA SER A 573 -4.95 -12.92 10.26
C SER A 573 -6.30 -13.39 10.81
N ARG A 574 -7.28 -12.49 10.83
CA ARG A 574 -8.66 -12.79 11.18
C ARG A 574 -9.52 -12.67 9.93
N GLY A 575 -10.33 -13.67 9.63
CA GLY A 575 -11.22 -13.69 8.48
C GLY A 575 -12.61 -14.12 8.88
N HIS A 576 -13.63 -13.44 8.34
CA HIS A 576 -15.02 -13.78 8.57
C HIS A 576 -15.44 -14.93 7.65
N HIS A 577 -15.63 -16.12 8.22
CA HIS A 577 -16.13 -17.28 7.50
C HIS A 577 -17.64 -17.16 7.29
N ALA A 578 -18.09 -17.27 6.05
CA ALA A 578 -19.51 -17.12 5.69
C ALA A 578 -20.44 -18.13 6.37
N ASP A 579 -19.93 -19.28 6.81
CA ASP A 579 -20.63 -20.25 7.65
C ASP A 579 -19.59 -21.00 8.49
N ILE A 580 -19.77 -21.00 9.81
CA ILE A 580 -19.01 -21.78 10.79
C ILE A 580 -19.96 -22.72 11.57
N GLY A 581 -21.13 -23.03 10.99
CA GLY A 581 -22.18 -23.83 11.60
C GLY A 581 -23.32 -23.02 12.22
N GLY A 582 -23.89 -23.51 13.31
CA GLY A 582 -24.98 -22.84 14.05
C GLY A 582 -26.37 -23.30 13.61
N THR A 583 -27.42 -22.83 14.27
CA THR A 583 -28.81 -23.25 14.01
C THR A 583 -29.33 -22.71 12.67
N THR A 584 -28.83 -21.56 12.20
CA THR A 584 -29.17 -20.95 10.91
C THR A 584 -27.96 -20.83 9.99
N PRO A 585 -28.16 -20.85 8.65
CA PRO A 585 -27.10 -20.49 7.69
C PRO A 585 -26.54 -19.10 7.97
N GLY A 586 -25.25 -18.90 7.72
CA GLY A 586 -24.57 -17.64 8.00
C GLY A 586 -23.99 -17.54 9.41
N SER A 587 -24.31 -18.48 10.30
CA SER A 587 -23.82 -18.50 11.69
C SER A 587 -24.17 -17.25 12.51
N MET A 588 -25.29 -16.63 12.16
CA MET A 588 -25.86 -15.47 12.84
C MET A 588 -27.35 -15.69 13.17
N PRO A 589 -27.69 -16.68 14.00
CA PRO A 589 -29.08 -16.93 14.40
C PRO A 589 -29.63 -15.74 15.20
N PRO A 590 -30.76 -15.15 14.80
CA PRO A 590 -31.31 -13.95 15.45
C PRO A 590 -31.87 -14.23 16.85
N ASP A 591 -32.17 -15.49 17.15
CA ASP A 591 -32.82 -15.96 18.37
C ASP A 591 -31.90 -16.81 19.27
N SER A 592 -30.58 -16.80 19.04
CA SER A 592 -29.65 -17.53 19.90
C SER A 592 -29.66 -16.98 21.34
N THR A 593 -29.69 -17.92 22.28
CA THR A 593 -29.55 -17.70 23.73
C THR A 593 -28.24 -18.28 24.26
N ARG A 594 -27.61 -19.17 23.49
CA ARG A 594 -26.36 -19.83 23.84
C ARG A 594 -25.37 -19.82 22.69
N ILE A 595 -24.08 -19.78 23.02
CA ILE A 595 -23.00 -19.75 22.03
C ILE A 595 -22.96 -21.00 21.14
N ASP A 596 -23.37 -22.17 21.66
CA ASP A 596 -23.38 -23.42 20.87
C ASP A 596 -24.43 -23.41 19.75
N GLU A 597 -25.41 -22.51 19.81
CA GLU A 597 -26.40 -22.29 18.75
C GLU A 597 -25.84 -21.45 17.61
N GLU A 598 -24.73 -20.71 17.81
CA GLU A 598 -24.15 -19.80 16.83
C GLU A 598 -23.14 -20.48 15.89
N GLY A 599 -22.56 -21.61 16.29
CA GLY A 599 -21.59 -22.32 15.47
C GLY A 599 -20.56 -23.16 16.21
N VAL A 600 -19.50 -23.52 15.49
CA VAL A 600 -18.35 -24.23 16.03
C VAL A 600 -17.50 -23.25 16.82
N LEU A 601 -17.38 -23.48 18.14
CA LEU A 601 -16.46 -22.76 19.02
C LEU A 601 -15.08 -23.45 18.99
N ILE A 602 -14.05 -22.66 18.74
CA ILE A 602 -12.64 -23.06 18.61
C ILE A 602 -11.85 -22.23 19.61
N ASP A 603 -11.36 -22.87 20.67
CA ASP A 603 -10.60 -22.25 21.76
C ASP A 603 -9.11 -22.07 21.42
N ASN A 604 -8.43 -23.16 21.07
CA ASN A 604 -7.02 -23.18 20.67
C ASN A 604 -6.73 -24.47 19.88
N PHE A 605 -6.74 -24.38 18.55
CA PHE A 605 -6.43 -25.52 17.69
C PHE A 605 -5.13 -25.31 16.94
N LYS A 606 -4.18 -26.25 17.09
CA LYS A 606 -2.98 -26.29 16.24
C LYS A 606 -3.36 -26.78 14.85
N LEU A 607 -3.36 -25.85 13.89
CA LEU A 607 -3.75 -26.02 12.49
C LEU A 607 -2.61 -26.55 11.62
N VAL A 608 -1.38 -26.09 11.85
CA VAL A 608 -0.17 -26.62 11.19
C VAL A 608 0.80 -27.09 12.26
N ASP A 609 1.34 -28.29 12.09
CA ASP A 609 2.42 -28.79 12.94
C ASP A 609 3.77 -28.39 12.33
N GLY A 610 4.53 -27.58 13.06
CA GLY A 610 5.82 -27.07 12.59
C GLY A 610 6.92 -28.12 12.49
N SER A 611 6.75 -29.29 13.12
CA SER A 611 7.77 -30.35 13.11
C SER A 611 7.92 -31.03 11.74
N ASP A 612 6.82 -31.13 10.98
CA ASP A 612 6.77 -31.73 9.65
C ASP A 612 6.12 -30.80 8.60
N GLY A 613 5.65 -29.63 9.00
CA GLY A 613 4.95 -28.66 8.15
C GLY A 613 3.56 -29.12 7.72
N ARG A 614 2.99 -30.14 8.37
CA ARG A 614 1.72 -30.74 7.98
C ARG A 614 0.55 -29.86 8.40
N LEU A 615 -0.27 -29.46 7.43
CA LEU A 615 -1.61 -28.96 7.70
C LEU A 615 -2.47 -30.10 8.25
N ARG A 616 -3.04 -29.89 9.45
CA ARG A 616 -3.91 -30.85 10.15
C ARG A 616 -5.33 -30.83 9.59
N ASP A 617 -5.43 -31.07 8.27
CA ASP A 617 -6.64 -30.89 7.46
C ASP A 617 -7.79 -31.80 7.92
N GLU A 618 -7.52 -33.10 8.09
CA GLU A 618 -8.51 -34.07 8.55
C GLU A 618 -8.98 -33.74 9.97
N GLU A 619 -8.08 -33.34 10.87
CA GLU A 619 -8.42 -32.99 12.24
C GLU A 619 -9.22 -31.69 12.32
N ALA A 620 -8.89 -30.68 11.51
CA ALA A 620 -9.63 -29.43 11.41
C ALA A 620 -11.04 -29.66 10.84
N ARG A 621 -11.18 -30.53 9.82
CA ARG A 621 -12.48 -30.93 9.29
C ARG A 621 -13.31 -31.68 10.32
N ALA A 622 -12.70 -32.61 11.05
CA ALA A 622 -13.38 -33.32 12.14
C ALA A 622 -13.89 -32.35 13.23
N LEU A 623 -13.10 -31.34 13.58
CA LEU A 623 -13.53 -30.27 14.50
C LEU A 623 -14.76 -29.52 13.95
N LEU A 624 -14.70 -29.06 12.70
CA LEU A 624 -15.75 -28.28 12.06
C LEU A 624 -17.06 -29.06 11.85
N THR A 625 -16.96 -30.37 11.60
CA THR A 625 -18.09 -31.26 11.32
C THR A 625 -18.60 -32.01 12.54
N GLY A 626 -17.83 -32.04 13.63
CA GLY A 626 -18.15 -32.77 14.86
C GLY A 626 -18.90 -31.96 15.91
N ALA A 627 -19.06 -30.65 15.71
CA ALA A 627 -19.82 -29.79 16.63
C ALA A 627 -21.33 -30.11 16.62
N ARG A 628 -22.04 -29.69 17.68
CA ARG A 628 -23.50 -29.86 17.81
C ARG A 628 -24.27 -29.28 16.61
N HIS A 629 -23.82 -28.12 16.14
CA HIS A 629 -24.32 -27.44 14.96
C HIS A 629 -23.16 -27.25 13.98
N PRO A 630 -22.84 -28.27 13.16
CA PRO A 630 -21.62 -28.30 12.36
C PRO A 630 -21.66 -27.31 11.20
N THR A 631 -20.48 -26.95 10.68
CA THR A 631 -20.40 -26.16 9.43
C THR A 631 -21.10 -26.84 8.28
N ARG A 632 -21.76 -26.03 7.44
CA ARG A 632 -22.44 -26.50 6.23
C ARG A 632 -21.50 -26.60 5.04
N ASN A 633 -20.36 -25.89 5.07
CA ASN A 633 -19.41 -25.85 3.96
C ASN A 633 -17.94 -25.95 4.43
N PRO A 634 -17.53 -27.12 4.98
CA PRO A 634 -16.19 -27.30 5.52
C PRO A 634 -15.09 -27.14 4.46
N ASP A 635 -15.38 -27.39 3.18
CA ASP A 635 -14.42 -27.19 2.09
C ASP A 635 -14.05 -25.71 1.91
N GLN A 636 -15.04 -24.82 1.98
CA GLN A 636 -14.82 -23.38 1.93
C GLN A 636 -14.08 -22.89 3.18
N ASN A 637 -14.45 -23.38 4.38
CA ASN A 637 -13.71 -23.05 5.61
C ASN A 637 -12.23 -23.42 5.48
N MET A 638 -11.92 -24.64 5.02
CA MET A 638 -10.54 -25.09 4.85
C MET A 638 -9.79 -24.30 3.76
N ALA A 639 -10.46 -23.88 2.69
CA ALA A 639 -9.85 -23.01 1.68
C ALA A 639 -9.44 -21.65 2.26
N ASP A 640 -10.34 -21.00 3.01
CA ASP A 640 -10.07 -19.71 3.66
C ASP A 640 -9.00 -19.84 4.76
N LEU A 641 -9.00 -20.92 5.54
CA LEU A 641 -7.95 -21.19 6.54
C LEU A 641 -6.57 -21.35 5.90
N ARG A 642 -6.47 -22.02 4.74
CA ARG A 642 -5.20 -22.12 3.99
C ARG A 642 -4.75 -20.75 3.47
N ALA A 643 -5.69 -19.90 3.04
CA ALA A 643 -5.40 -18.53 2.62
C ALA A 643 -4.83 -17.70 3.79
N GLN A 644 -5.41 -17.84 4.99
CA GLN A 644 -4.91 -17.20 6.22
C GLN A 644 -3.51 -17.69 6.61
N VAL A 645 -3.24 -19.00 6.54
CA VAL A 645 -1.89 -19.57 6.75
C VAL A 645 -0.88 -18.96 5.77
N ALA A 646 -1.25 -18.86 4.49
CA ALA A 646 -0.39 -18.27 3.46
C ALA A 646 -0.14 -16.76 3.67
N ALA A 647 -1.14 -16.03 4.16
CA ALA A 647 -1.02 -14.63 4.53
C ALA A 647 -0.08 -14.44 5.71
N ASN A 648 -0.21 -15.26 6.76
CA ASN A 648 0.69 -15.23 7.90
C ASN A 648 2.13 -15.55 7.49
N GLN A 649 2.35 -16.57 6.66
CA GLN A 649 3.70 -16.90 6.18
C GLN A 649 4.36 -15.72 5.44
N LYS A 650 3.59 -14.96 4.66
CA LYS A 650 4.10 -13.72 4.03
C LYS A 650 4.56 -12.70 5.07
N GLY A 651 3.83 -12.54 6.16
CA GLY A 651 4.23 -11.70 7.30
C GLY A 651 5.52 -12.17 7.97
N VAL A 652 5.64 -13.48 8.22
CA VAL A 652 6.86 -14.11 8.77
C VAL A 652 8.08 -13.79 7.90
N ASP A 653 7.95 -13.98 6.58
CA ASP A 653 9.05 -13.78 5.64
C ASP A 653 9.51 -12.32 5.57
N GLU A 654 8.58 -11.37 5.53
CA GLU A 654 8.94 -9.95 5.48
C GLU A 654 9.52 -9.43 6.80
N LEU A 655 9.03 -9.91 7.95
CA LEU A 655 9.65 -9.59 9.24
C LEU A 655 11.07 -10.14 9.35
N ARG A 656 11.33 -11.34 8.84
CA ARG A 656 12.69 -11.91 8.78
C ARG A 656 13.61 -11.07 7.89
N LYS A 657 13.14 -10.64 6.71
CA LYS A 657 13.89 -9.73 5.84
C LYS A 657 14.20 -8.41 6.55
N MET A 658 13.22 -7.87 7.29
CA MET A 658 13.41 -6.65 8.08
C MET A 658 14.46 -6.85 9.18
N VAL A 659 14.42 -7.96 9.92
CA VAL A 659 15.42 -8.29 10.95
C VAL A 659 16.81 -8.49 10.33
N ALA A 660 16.91 -9.18 9.18
CA ALA A 660 18.16 -9.35 8.47
C ALA A 660 18.74 -8.00 7.99
N HIS A 661 17.87 -7.04 7.64
CA HIS A 661 18.26 -5.74 7.11
C HIS A 661 18.62 -4.72 8.20
N PHE A 662 17.85 -4.63 9.27
CA PHE A 662 17.99 -3.62 10.32
C PHE A 662 18.62 -4.14 11.63
N GLY A 663 18.66 -5.45 11.81
CA GLY A 663 19.04 -6.09 13.07
C GLY A 663 17.87 -6.17 14.06
N LEU A 664 17.79 -7.29 14.80
CA LEU A 664 16.67 -7.58 15.71
C LEU A 664 16.46 -6.48 16.77
N GLY A 665 17.55 -6.05 17.43
CA GLY A 665 17.46 -5.05 18.50
C GLY A 665 16.91 -3.71 18.03
N VAL A 666 17.20 -3.33 16.77
CA VAL A 666 16.64 -2.11 16.17
C VAL A 666 15.16 -2.31 15.88
N VAL A 667 14.78 -3.41 15.22
CA VAL A 667 13.37 -3.70 14.91
C VAL A 667 12.51 -3.69 16.18
N GLN A 668 12.95 -4.37 17.24
CA GLN A 668 12.24 -4.40 18.53
C GLN A 668 12.15 -3.01 19.18
N ALA A 669 13.24 -2.23 19.16
CA ALA A 669 13.21 -0.87 19.69
C ALA A 669 12.20 0.01 18.95
N TYR A 670 12.16 -0.07 17.61
CA TYR A 670 11.22 0.72 16.81
C TYR A 670 9.78 0.23 16.88
N MET A 671 9.52 -1.05 17.16
CA MET A 671 8.19 -1.52 17.55
C MET A 671 7.70 -0.78 18.82
N GLY A 672 8.57 -0.66 19.82
CA GLY A 672 8.31 0.13 21.03
C GLY A 672 8.08 1.61 20.73
N HIS A 673 8.98 2.25 19.98
CA HIS A 673 8.86 3.68 19.64
C HIS A 673 7.57 4.01 18.86
N VAL A 674 7.12 3.10 17.98
CA VAL A 674 5.86 3.26 17.24
C VAL A 674 4.65 3.19 18.17
N GLN A 675 4.67 2.31 19.18
CA GLN A 675 3.63 2.28 20.21
C GLN A 675 3.68 3.52 21.11
N ASP A 676 4.86 3.95 21.54
CA ASP A 676 5.02 5.11 22.41
C ASP A 676 4.59 6.42 21.72
N ASN A 677 4.82 6.54 20.41
CA ASN A 677 4.31 7.65 19.61
C ASN A 677 2.77 7.66 19.53
N ALA A 678 2.15 6.48 19.37
CA ALA A 678 0.68 6.37 19.36
C ALA A 678 0.08 6.69 20.74
N GLU A 679 0.73 6.24 21.82
CA GLU A 679 0.37 6.62 23.19
C GLU A 679 0.42 8.13 23.37
N GLU A 680 1.53 8.78 23.02
CA GLU A 680 1.69 10.23 23.19
C GLU A 680 0.65 11.03 22.39
N ALA A 681 0.31 10.57 21.18
CA ALA A 681 -0.73 11.18 20.38
C ALA A 681 -2.11 11.14 21.06
N VAL A 682 -2.50 10.00 21.65
CA VAL A 682 -3.73 9.90 22.44
C VAL A 682 -3.66 10.75 23.71
N ARG A 683 -2.52 10.77 24.42
CA ARG A 683 -2.32 11.63 25.61
C ARG A 683 -2.49 13.12 25.32
N ARG A 684 -2.10 13.58 24.12
CA ARG A 684 -2.32 14.99 23.69
C ARG A 684 -3.80 15.31 23.61
N VAL A 685 -4.58 14.43 22.99
CA VAL A 685 -6.05 14.61 22.88
C VAL A 685 -6.72 14.56 24.24
N ILE A 686 -6.36 13.60 25.10
CA ILE A 686 -6.93 13.46 26.46
C ILE A 686 -6.83 14.77 27.25
N SER A 687 -5.77 15.54 27.04
CA SER A 687 -5.55 16.81 27.76
C SER A 687 -6.62 17.88 27.44
N ALA A 688 -7.32 17.74 26.32
CA ALA A 688 -8.41 18.62 25.89
C ALA A 688 -9.81 18.06 26.24
N LEU A 689 -9.91 16.79 26.65
CA LEU A 689 -11.18 16.16 27.00
C LEU A 689 -11.71 16.64 28.36
N HIS A 690 -13.00 16.42 28.59
CA HIS A 690 -13.70 16.71 29.83
C HIS A 690 -14.35 15.45 30.37
N ASP A 691 -14.63 15.43 31.66
CA ASP A 691 -15.43 14.38 32.26
C ASP A 691 -16.83 14.38 31.65
N GLY A 692 -17.42 13.19 31.51
CA GLY A 692 -18.76 13.06 30.97
C GLY A 692 -19.37 11.71 31.29
N VAL A 693 -20.70 11.67 31.29
CA VAL A 693 -21.47 10.46 31.53
C VAL A 693 -22.56 10.41 30.49
N PHE A 694 -22.77 9.24 29.91
CA PHE A 694 -23.85 9.03 28.95
C PHE A 694 -24.48 7.66 29.15
N ALA A 695 -25.78 7.63 28.97
CA ALA A 695 -26.59 6.43 29.01
C ALA A 695 -27.38 6.32 27.73
N LEU A 696 -27.26 5.17 27.07
CA LEU A 696 -27.98 4.83 25.85
C LEU A 696 -28.89 3.63 26.14
N ASP A 697 -30.20 3.87 26.10
CA ASP A 697 -31.18 2.78 26.09
C ASP A 697 -31.24 2.17 24.68
N ILE A 698 -31.27 0.84 24.60
CA ILE A 698 -31.39 0.10 23.34
C ILE A 698 -32.79 -0.53 23.23
N ASP A 699 -33.25 -0.80 21.99
CA ASP A 699 -34.63 -1.18 21.70
C ASP A 699 -35.12 -2.47 22.41
N ASN A 700 -34.19 -3.31 22.86
CA ASN A 700 -34.51 -4.54 23.62
C ASN A 700 -34.71 -4.29 25.13
N GLY A 701 -34.67 -3.02 25.58
CA GLY A 701 -34.85 -2.61 26.97
C GLY A 701 -33.59 -2.66 27.84
N ALA A 702 -32.45 -3.06 27.29
CA ALA A 702 -31.17 -2.91 27.97
C ALA A 702 -30.64 -1.48 27.83
N ARG A 703 -29.59 -1.19 28.61
CA ARG A 703 -28.93 0.12 28.68
C ARG A 703 -27.43 -0.06 28.73
N ILE A 704 -26.73 0.72 27.91
CA ILE A 704 -25.27 0.90 27.98
C ILE A 704 -25.00 2.24 28.65
N GLU A 705 -24.22 2.22 29.72
CA GLU A 705 -23.84 3.42 30.46
C GLU A 705 -22.33 3.49 30.57
N VAL A 706 -21.76 4.65 30.24
CA VAL A 706 -20.33 4.90 30.31
C VAL A 706 -20.06 6.24 30.99
N ALA A 707 -19.15 6.23 31.95
CA ALA A 707 -18.58 7.41 32.58
C ALA A 707 -17.11 7.54 32.18
N ILE A 708 -16.74 8.70 31.63
CA ILE A 708 -15.36 9.04 31.28
C ILE A 708 -14.84 10.05 32.31
N ARG A 709 -13.73 9.72 32.97
CA ARG A 709 -13.05 10.56 33.97
C ARG A 709 -11.64 10.87 33.49
N VAL A 710 -11.30 12.13 33.34
CA VAL A 710 -10.03 12.59 32.76
C VAL A 710 -9.06 13.04 33.86
N ASP A 711 -7.92 12.35 33.96
CA ASP A 711 -6.78 12.79 34.78
C ASP A 711 -5.84 13.63 33.92
N ARG A 712 -5.98 14.96 33.98
CA ARG A 712 -5.15 15.89 33.20
C ARG A 712 -3.68 15.91 33.63
N ALA A 713 -3.38 15.59 34.88
CA ALA A 713 -2.01 15.57 35.37
C ALA A 713 -1.24 14.36 34.81
N ARG A 714 -1.90 13.20 34.77
CA ARG A 714 -1.34 11.98 34.17
C ARG A 714 -1.58 11.87 32.67
N ARG A 715 -2.40 12.77 32.09
CA ARG A 715 -2.86 12.72 30.69
C ARG A 715 -3.45 11.35 30.35
N SER A 716 -4.32 10.84 31.22
CA SER A 716 -4.98 9.54 31.11
C SER A 716 -6.48 9.67 31.32
N ALA A 717 -7.25 8.69 30.84
CA ALA A 717 -8.71 8.66 31.01
C ALA A 717 -9.16 7.30 31.54
N GLN A 718 -10.05 7.30 32.52
CA GLN A 718 -10.78 6.12 32.97
C GLN A 718 -12.14 6.07 32.27
N ILE A 719 -12.47 4.92 31.69
CA ILE A 719 -13.69 4.66 30.92
C ILE A 719 -14.44 3.55 31.65
N ASP A 720 -15.50 3.92 32.35
CA ASP A 720 -16.17 3.09 33.32
C ASP A 720 -17.57 2.70 32.84
N PHE A 721 -17.75 1.41 32.52
CA PHE A 721 -19.02 0.84 32.05
C PHE A 721 -19.87 0.26 33.19
N THR A 722 -19.60 0.58 34.47
CA THR A 722 -20.26 -0.05 35.63
C THR A 722 -21.80 0.07 35.63
N GLY A 723 -22.36 1.13 35.07
CA GLY A 723 -23.82 1.29 34.96
C GLY A 723 -24.49 0.46 33.85
N THR A 724 -23.72 -0.27 33.04
CA THR A 724 -24.25 -1.04 31.92
C THR A 724 -25.03 -2.28 32.40
N SER A 725 -26.06 -2.64 31.64
CA SER A 725 -26.95 -3.77 31.97
C SER A 725 -26.21 -5.09 32.15
N ALA A 726 -26.77 -5.94 33.01
CA ALA A 726 -26.32 -7.32 33.20
C ALA A 726 -26.40 -8.10 31.88
N GLN A 727 -25.68 -9.22 31.82
CA GLN A 727 -25.75 -10.17 30.70
C GLN A 727 -27.20 -10.49 30.33
N LEU A 728 -27.48 -10.40 29.04
CA LEU A 728 -28.81 -10.61 28.48
C LEU A 728 -29.05 -12.10 28.19
N PRO A 729 -30.31 -12.57 28.21
CA PRO A 729 -30.66 -13.94 27.87
C PRO A 729 -30.69 -14.21 26.34
N ASN A 730 -30.19 -13.28 25.52
CA ASN A 730 -30.19 -13.32 24.06
C ASN A 730 -28.82 -12.92 23.49
N ASN A 731 -28.68 -12.83 22.17
CA ASN A 731 -27.40 -12.63 21.49
C ASN A 731 -26.87 -11.19 21.43
N PHE A 732 -27.50 -10.24 22.11
CA PHE A 732 -27.03 -8.84 22.19
C PHE A 732 -25.89 -8.64 23.19
N ASN A 733 -25.26 -9.71 23.68
CA ASN A 733 -24.06 -9.58 24.50
C ASN A 733 -22.83 -9.33 23.61
N ALA A 734 -22.06 -8.29 23.89
CA ALA A 734 -20.78 -8.03 23.26
C ALA A 734 -19.64 -8.59 24.15
N PRO A 735 -18.71 -9.38 23.61
CA PRO A 735 -17.51 -9.75 24.34
C PRO A 735 -16.68 -8.53 24.74
N SER A 736 -15.90 -8.64 25.81
CA SER A 736 -15.04 -7.55 26.29
C SER A 736 -14.08 -7.05 25.21
N ALA A 737 -13.59 -7.95 24.34
CA ALA A 737 -12.76 -7.64 23.21
C ALA A 737 -13.43 -6.69 22.18
N VAL A 738 -14.75 -6.81 21.97
CA VAL A 738 -15.53 -5.90 21.13
C VAL A 738 -15.65 -4.52 21.78
N CYS A 739 -15.88 -4.47 23.09
CA CYS A 739 -15.94 -3.21 23.85
C CYS A 739 -14.59 -2.48 23.80
N MET A 740 -13.47 -3.18 23.99
CA MET A 740 -12.12 -2.64 23.86
C MET A 740 -11.85 -2.09 22.45
N ALA A 741 -12.32 -2.79 21.41
CA ALA A 741 -12.19 -2.32 20.04
C ALA A 741 -13.00 -1.03 19.79
N ALA A 742 -14.20 -0.90 20.36
CA ALA A 742 -15.00 0.32 20.29
C ALA A 742 -14.31 1.50 21.01
N VAL A 743 -13.72 1.26 22.19
CA VAL A 743 -12.91 2.27 22.90
C VAL A 743 -11.73 2.72 22.05
N LEU A 744 -10.96 1.78 21.50
CA LEU A 744 -9.80 2.07 20.65
C LEU A 744 -10.21 2.88 19.41
N TYR A 745 -11.30 2.48 18.75
CA TYR A 745 -11.86 3.19 17.61
C TYR A 745 -12.20 4.64 17.95
N VAL A 746 -13.02 4.87 18.98
CA VAL A 746 -13.45 6.21 19.39
C VAL A 746 -12.26 7.09 19.76
N PHE A 747 -11.33 6.62 20.58
CA PHE A 747 -10.18 7.46 20.96
C PHE A 747 -9.25 7.73 19.78
N ARG A 748 -9.16 6.81 18.81
CA ARG A 748 -8.40 7.06 17.58
C ARG A 748 -9.05 8.12 16.69
N THR A 749 -10.38 8.17 16.59
CA THR A 749 -11.07 9.17 15.75
C THR A 749 -10.95 10.59 16.30
N LEU A 750 -10.70 10.74 17.60
CA LEU A 750 -10.42 12.05 18.22
C LEU A 750 -9.01 12.57 17.91
N VAL A 751 -8.11 11.71 17.45
CA VAL A 751 -6.73 12.08 17.08
C VAL A 751 -6.72 12.57 15.63
N ASP A 752 -6.61 13.89 15.46
CA ASP A 752 -6.39 14.55 14.17
C ASP A 752 -4.91 14.43 13.73
N ASP A 753 -4.44 13.19 13.65
CA ASP A 753 -3.09 12.84 13.23
C ASP A 753 -3.09 11.48 12.53
N ASP A 754 -2.16 11.25 11.61
CA ASP A 754 -1.99 10.00 10.89
C ASP A 754 -1.08 9.04 11.68
N ILE A 755 -1.59 8.54 12.81
CA ILE A 755 -0.93 7.52 13.62
C ILE A 755 -1.46 6.12 13.26
N PRO A 756 -0.58 5.09 13.21
CA PRO A 756 -1.02 3.71 13.05
C PRO A 756 -1.89 3.32 14.24
N LEU A 757 -2.93 2.54 13.99
CA LEU A 757 -3.77 2.05 15.07
C LEU A 757 -3.10 0.80 15.67
N ASN A 758 -2.53 0.98 16.86
CA ASN A 758 -1.74 -0.03 17.57
C ASN A 758 -2.04 -0.03 19.09
N ALA A 759 -1.40 -0.93 19.84
CA ALA A 759 -1.67 -1.08 21.28
C ALA A 759 -1.29 0.16 22.13
N GLY A 760 -0.40 1.02 21.63
CA GLY A 760 -0.03 2.28 22.28
C GLY A 760 -1.21 3.20 22.55
N CYS A 761 -2.20 3.22 21.66
CA CYS A 761 -3.42 4.02 21.82
C CYS A 761 -4.23 3.68 23.09
N LEU A 762 -4.11 2.44 23.60
CA LEU A 762 -4.82 1.98 24.80
C LEU A 762 -4.02 2.21 26.10
N LYS A 763 -2.69 2.40 26.03
CA LYS A 763 -1.85 2.60 27.21
C LYS A 763 -2.31 3.74 28.15
N PRO A 764 -2.82 4.89 27.67
CA PRO A 764 -3.28 5.96 28.56
C PRO A 764 -4.75 5.80 29.00
N LEU A 765 -5.40 4.69 28.67
CA LEU A 765 -6.81 4.43 28.92
C LEU A 765 -6.99 3.30 29.93
N GLU A 766 -7.69 3.56 31.02
CA GLU A 766 -8.13 2.53 31.97
C GLU A 766 -9.60 2.18 31.65
N VAL A 767 -9.84 0.98 31.12
CA VAL A 767 -11.19 0.54 30.76
C VAL A 767 -11.74 -0.42 31.81
N ILE A 768 -12.88 -0.10 32.40
CA ILE A 768 -13.56 -0.92 33.40
C ILE A 768 -14.82 -1.49 32.78
N ILE A 769 -14.83 -2.80 32.57
CA ILE A 769 -15.98 -3.54 32.03
C ILE A 769 -16.43 -4.57 33.07
N PRO A 770 -17.61 -4.41 33.70
CA PRO A 770 -18.05 -5.31 34.78
C PRO A 770 -18.20 -6.75 34.29
N PRO A 771 -17.57 -7.74 34.93
CA PRO A 771 -17.82 -9.15 34.65
C PRO A 771 -19.31 -9.51 34.80
N GLY A 772 -19.86 -10.26 33.85
CA GLY A 772 -21.27 -10.63 33.83
C GLY A 772 -22.21 -9.52 33.38
N SER A 773 -21.69 -8.40 32.87
CA SER A 773 -22.48 -7.41 32.11
C SER A 773 -22.70 -7.88 30.68
N MET A 774 -23.60 -7.23 29.94
CA MET A 774 -23.77 -7.48 28.51
C MET A 774 -22.54 -7.12 27.66
N LEU A 775 -21.53 -6.44 28.23
CA LEU A 775 -20.27 -6.10 27.57
C LEU A 775 -19.09 -6.98 28.01
N ASN A 776 -19.32 -7.90 28.94
CA ASN A 776 -18.37 -8.91 29.39
C ASN A 776 -19.14 -10.16 29.87
N PRO A 777 -19.86 -10.84 28.95
CA PRO A 777 -20.70 -11.96 29.29
C PRO A 777 -19.87 -13.19 29.68
N HIS A 778 -20.44 -14.04 30.52
CA HIS A 778 -19.89 -15.35 30.84
C HIS A 778 -20.36 -16.41 29.85
N TYR A 779 -19.51 -17.40 29.59
CA TYR A 779 -19.92 -18.63 28.92
C TYR A 779 -21.13 -19.25 29.64
N PRO A 780 -22.18 -19.71 28.94
CA PRO A 780 -22.28 -19.91 27.48
C PRO A 780 -23.16 -18.88 26.75
N ALA A 781 -23.19 -17.61 27.15
CA ALA A 781 -24.06 -16.61 26.53
C ALA A 781 -23.83 -16.46 25.01
N SER A 782 -24.89 -16.33 24.22
CA SER A 782 -24.80 -15.96 22.80
C SER A 782 -24.25 -14.53 22.62
N VAL A 783 -23.50 -14.28 21.54
CA VAL A 783 -22.78 -13.01 21.34
C VAL A 783 -22.82 -12.45 19.92
N VAL A 784 -23.45 -13.12 18.95
CA VAL A 784 -23.31 -12.75 17.54
C VAL A 784 -23.78 -11.32 17.23
N SER A 785 -24.87 -10.86 17.85
CA SER A 785 -25.37 -9.48 17.72
C SER A 785 -24.56 -8.47 18.54
N GLY A 786 -23.72 -8.95 19.46
CA GLY A 786 -22.73 -8.14 20.16
C GLY A 786 -21.78 -7.41 19.22
N ASN A 787 -21.29 -8.13 18.20
CA ASN A 787 -20.35 -7.61 17.21
C ASN A 787 -21.00 -6.64 16.22
N VAL A 788 -22.24 -6.92 15.77
CA VAL A 788 -22.89 -6.15 14.69
C VAL A 788 -23.85 -5.05 15.16
N GLU A 789 -24.55 -5.22 16.28
CA GLU A 789 -25.52 -4.24 16.80
C GLU A 789 -24.95 -3.49 18.01
N THR A 790 -24.49 -4.24 19.01
CA THR A 790 -24.13 -3.68 20.32
C THR A 790 -22.87 -2.82 20.25
N SER A 791 -21.88 -3.21 19.42
CA SER A 791 -20.66 -2.44 19.18
C SER A 791 -20.92 -1.00 18.70
N THR A 792 -21.90 -0.80 17.83
CA THR A 792 -22.36 0.51 17.37
C THR A 792 -22.94 1.33 18.53
N CYS A 793 -23.71 0.68 19.39
CA CYS A 793 -24.30 1.32 20.58
C CYS A 793 -23.23 1.72 21.60
N ILE A 794 -22.19 0.90 21.82
CA ILE A 794 -21.03 1.23 22.67
C ILE A 794 -20.34 2.49 22.12
N THR A 795 -20.12 2.53 20.81
CA THR A 795 -19.48 3.66 20.12
C THR A 795 -20.28 4.96 20.31
N ASN A 796 -21.61 4.89 20.14
CA ASN A 796 -22.50 6.03 20.38
C ASN A 796 -22.48 6.49 21.83
N ALA A 797 -22.50 5.56 22.78
CA ALA A 797 -22.44 5.90 24.21
C ALA A 797 -21.12 6.61 24.57
N LEU A 798 -19.99 6.15 24.01
CA LEU A 798 -18.69 6.79 24.18
C LEU A 798 -18.66 8.21 23.58
N TYR A 799 -19.12 8.40 22.34
CA TYR A 799 -19.19 9.73 21.74
C TYR A 799 -20.16 10.66 22.47
N GLY A 800 -21.27 10.12 22.99
CA GLY A 800 -22.21 10.83 23.84
C GLY A 800 -21.57 11.31 25.14
N ALA A 801 -20.79 10.46 25.81
CA ALA A 801 -20.07 10.82 27.03
C ALA A 801 -18.97 11.85 26.77
N LEU A 802 -18.35 11.84 25.60
CA LEU A 802 -17.36 12.83 25.18
C LEU A 802 -17.99 14.15 24.69
N GLY A 803 -19.31 14.21 24.50
CA GLY A 803 -20.01 15.39 24.00
C GLY A 803 -19.70 15.72 22.53
N VAL A 804 -19.26 14.74 21.73
CA VAL A 804 -18.88 14.90 20.32
C VAL A 804 -19.82 14.17 19.36
N MET A 805 -20.88 13.54 19.87
CA MET A 805 -21.93 12.94 19.06
C MET A 805 -22.64 14.03 18.25
N ALA A 806 -22.78 13.83 16.93
CA ALA A 806 -23.57 14.74 16.10
C ALA A 806 -25.02 14.78 16.59
N ALA A 807 -25.61 15.98 16.60
CA ALA A 807 -26.96 16.24 17.11
C ALA A 807 -28.06 15.66 16.23
#